data_AF-A0A0F0II90-F1
#
_entry.id   AF-A0A0F0II90-F1
#
_cell.length_a   1.000
_cell.length_b   1.000
_cell.length_c   1.000
_cell.angle_alpha   90.00
_cell.angle_beta   90.00
_cell.angle_gamma   90.00
#
_symmetry.space_group_name_H-M   'P 1'
#
loop_
_entity.id
_entity.type
_entity.pdbx_description
1 polymer ?
#
loop_
_entity_poly.entity_id
_entity_poly.type
_entity_poly.pdbx_seq_one_letter_code
_entity_poly.pdbx_strand_id
1 'polypeptide(L)'
;MEILDDTPIEVINRVDREREGHQLKYSFKRDGVTIIGYVFCRMQWFCAIQAMLEADERKLQFEIVWKDDDYDESDESRSEYDLGSTGLWHAFTRVEPSFPLNFEGLSSTDAKFQRCLNVHAFTVLLTESRLIPLPRQAMLAIGQATEGVIVQKEDGSPEFVSSDPHDIEQLDMKVAVAAIWIQRTSHVFWRSNPRDTISEGGPFWKRIYVNLSKEDPNHLSLYRERLSVWVQQFGEISENSNVAEETHDIAREVQDTQNRSCNYLWHSAFDVSPSEGLTFLLRLELDNPTAPSLDIDLLYVNMLHQAQEEHSSAFTLVMYEYFSNQQSWLPVVMERPFKESLEKLGHQPHAETALLALVILLVVQGGLPDRATNPSHRNYILCKELYAVLQLRRAPSLQLVQSGLLIALYETGKSSSGAASLTIANSARLGYSMKLNIDDGNDYEDYLSWEAAEERRRVWTGIYLLDRVIYQVVTEFKAPHVSEDLADHFRLPVDDACLRTDKSEATQAPSNHPMSVPVDVPLCYYAREIQAVRLLGEVQLLQRHVDVNSLPEKFQSLDHRLMQFAEKLFEQTPQGWATLCGANAITLTAALTLHRIRIDCAVKFQTLGTSDGAEASLLALTSFINMVRDICNKFNMLSAPEKIPSAPLPAVMCTGEAVLAGIRMEALLGEQFQLDYEPFRPTLLYARKTWKLADQYLQQME
;
A
#
# COMPACT_ATOMS: atom_id res chain seq x y z
N MET A 1 -32.95 7.75 -29.36
CA MET A 1 -32.80 7.41 -27.92
C MET A 1 -31.72 8.30 -27.29
N GLU A 2 -32.03 9.24 -26.39
CA GLU A 2 -31.02 10.11 -25.78
C GLU A 2 -30.29 9.39 -24.64
N ILE A 3 -29.01 9.11 -24.85
CA ILE A 3 -28.09 8.58 -23.83
C ILE A 3 -27.75 9.74 -22.89
N LEU A 4 -28.39 9.74 -21.72
CA LEU A 4 -28.13 10.56 -20.52
C LEU A 4 -27.18 11.76 -20.71
N ASP A 5 -27.80 12.91 -20.96
CA ASP A 5 -27.16 14.23 -20.86
C ASP A 5 -26.86 14.58 -19.39
N ASP A 6 -25.71 15.22 -19.16
CA ASP A 6 -25.09 15.58 -17.87
C ASP A 6 -26.06 16.15 -16.82
N THR A 7 -26.64 15.31 -15.94
CA THR A 7 -27.28 15.80 -14.71
C THR A 7 -27.05 14.87 -13.51
N PRO A 8 -26.60 15.42 -12.35
CA PRO A 8 -26.30 14.62 -11.16
C PRO A 8 -27.58 14.17 -10.46
N ILE A 9 -27.62 12.90 -10.06
CA ILE A 9 -28.63 12.36 -9.15
C ILE A 9 -28.38 12.97 -7.76
N GLU A 10 -29.30 13.80 -7.27
CA GLU A 10 -29.19 14.45 -5.95
C GLU A 10 -30.03 13.68 -4.91
N VAL A 11 -29.36 13.09 -3.91
CA VAL A 11 -29.98 12.31 -2.82
C VAL A 11 -30.00 13.17 -1.56
N ILE A 12 -31.20 13.52 -1.07
CA ILE A 12 -31.37 14.40 0.10
C ILE A 12 -31.75 13.57 1.34
N ASN A 13 -30.71 13.16 2.07
CA ASN A 13 -30.54 13.05 3.54
C ASN A 13 -31.37 12.10 4.45
N ARG A 14 -30.62 11.69 5.51
CA ARG A 14 -30.92 11.09 6.85
C ARG A 14 -31.50 9.67 6.97
N VAL A 15 -30.64 8.73 7.41
CA VAL A 15 -31.02 7.38 7.90
C VAL A 15 -30.41 7.17 9.29
N ASP A 16 -31.25 6.86 10.29
CA ASP A 16 -30.84 6.48 11.64
C ASP A 16 -30.74 4.94 11.74
N ARG A 17 -29.65 4.42 12.31
CA ARG A 17 -29.20 3.02 12.10
C ARG A 17 -29.76 2.00 13.11
N GLU A 18 -30.62 2.40 14.04
CA GLU A 18 -31.02 1.54 15.18
C GLU A 18 -32.51 1.17 15.26
N ARG A 19 -33.36 1.52 14.28
CA ARG A 19 -34.80 1.15 14.31
C ARG A 19 -35.21 0.38 13.05
N GLU A 20 -35.84 -0.79 13.23
CA GLU A 20 -36.48 -1.54 12.15
C GLU A 20 -37.80 -0.84 11.76
N GLY A 21 -37.79 -0.04 10.69
CA GLY A 21 -39.03 0.60 10.21
C GLY A 21 -38.93 1.64 9.10
N HIS A 22 -37.90 1.60 8.24
CA HIS A 22 -37.65 2.70 7.27
C HIS A 22 -38.52 2.59 6.03
N GLN A 23 -39.19 3.70 5.66
CA GLN A 23 -39.95 3.86 4.42
C GLN A 23 -39.29 4.90 3.49
N LEU A 24 -39.22 4.62 2.20
CA LEU A 24 -38.85 5.55 1.14
C LEU A 24 -40.12 6.27 0.66
N LYS A 25 -40.17 7.59 0.78
CA LYS A 25 -41.19 8.41 0.14
C LYS A 25 -40.70 8.85 -1.23
N TYR A 26 -41.44 8.49 -2.25
CA TYR A 26 -41.17 8.93 -3.61
C TYR A 26 -42.25 9.91 -4.04
N SER A 27 -41.88 10.86 -4.90
CA SER A 27 -42.86 11.71 -5.58
C SER A 27 -42.49 11.91 -7.04
N PHE A 28 -43.47 11.71 -7.93
CA PHE A 28 -43.32 11.99 -9.35
C PHE A 28 -44.58 12.66 -9.88
N LYS A 29 -44.46 13.33 -11.02
CA LYS A 29 -45.61 13.93 -11.71
C LYS A 29 -46.09 13.01 -12.82
N ARG A 30 -47.40 12.81 -12.89
CA ARG A 30 -48.07 12.09 -13.97
C ARG A 30 -49.29 12.91 -14.39
N ASP A 31 -49.38 13.23 -15.68
CA ASP A 31 -50.49 14.02 -16.25
C ASP A 31 -50.73 15.36 -15.52
N GLY A 32 -49.66 16.02 -15.07
CA GLY A 32 -49.73 17.29 -14.34
C GLY A 32 -50.10 17.18 -12.85
N VAL A 33 -50.35 15.97 -12.34
CA VAL A 33 -50.66 15.71 -10.93
C VAL A 33 -49.45 15.11 -10.22
N THR A 34 -49.11 15.63 -9.04
CA THR A 34 -48.02 15.08 -8.21
C THR A 34 -48.55 13.89 -7.41
N ILE A 35 -47.99 12.71 -7.64
CA ILE A 35 -48.29 11.48 -6.92
C ILE A 35 -47.19 11.23 -5.90
N ILE A 36 -47.57 10.88 -4.67
CA ILE A 36 -46.66 10.63 -3.53
C ILE A 36 -46.98 9.25 -2.95
N GLY A 37 -45.96 8.41 -2.74
CA GLY A 37 -46.12 7.06 -2.16
C GLY A 37 -44.97 6.67 -1.22
N TYR A 38 -45.14 5.60 -0.43
CA TYR A 38 -44.23 5.18 0.66
C TYR A 38 -43.93 3.67 0.62
N VAL A 39 -42.67 3.25 0.88
CA VAL A 39 -42.18 1.89 0.60
C VAL A 39 -41.08 1.40 1.57
N PHE A 40 -41.18 0.21 2.16
CA PHE A 40 -40.19 -0.41 3.05
C PHE A 40 -38.92 -1.00 2.39
N CYS A 41 -37.77 -0.74 3.00
CA CYS A 41 -36.44 -0.90 2.39
C CYS A 41 -35.88 -2.33 2.15
N ARG A 42 -36.60 -3.44 2.40
CA ARG A 42 -36.01 -4.81 2.26
C ARG A 42 -36.35 -5.58 0.97
N MET A 43 -37.53 -5.40 0.37
CA MET A 43 -37.94 -6.09 -0.88
C MET A 43 -38.23 -5.11 -2.03
N GLN A 44 -38.35 -3.83 -1.71
CA GLN A 44 -39.07 -2.89 -2.57
C GLN A 44 -38.17 -1.85 -3.25
N TRP A 45 -36.82 -1.96 -3.14
CA TRP A 45 -35.92 -1.26 -4.06
C TRP A 45 -36.08 -1.77 -5.49
N PHE A 46 -36.37 -3.06 -5.68
CA PHE A 46 -36.74 -3.62 -6.97
C PHE A 46 -38.08 -3.06 -7.48
N CYS A 47 -39.06 -2.83 -6.58
CA CYS A 47 -40.35 -2.21 -6.90
C CYS A 47 -40.25 -0.69 -7.16
N ALA A 48 -39.38 0.02 -6.43
CA ALA A 48 -39.09 1.43 -6.65
C ALA A 48 -38.36 1.63 -7.98
N ILE A 49 -37.36 0.80 -8.30
CA ILE A 49 -36.72 0.74 -9.62
C ILE A 49 -37.73 0.35 -10.70
N GLN A 50 -38.65 -0.58 -10.43
CA GLN A 50 -39.72 -0.96 -11.37
C GLN A 50 -40.72 0.18 -11.63
N ALA A 51 -41.06 0.98 -10.63
CA ALA A 51 -41.89 2.19 -10.76
C ALA A 51 -41.14 3.37 -11.41
N MET A 52 -39.82 3.46 -11.22
CA MET A 52 -38.91 4.42 -11.89
C MET A 52 -38.82 4.24 -13.41
N LEU A 53 -39.37 3.14 -13.94
CA LEU A 53 -39.23 2.71 -15.33
C LEU A 53 -40.56 2.73 -16.12
N GLU A 54 -41.64 3.23 -15.51
CA GLU A 54 -42.96 3.38 -16.15
C GLU A 54 -43.33 4.84 -16.46
N ALA A 55 -42.49 5.84 -16.14
CA ALA A 55 -42.82 7.27 -16.28
C ALA A 55 -42.05 7.96 -17.41
N ASP A 56 -42.79 8.64 -18.30
CA ASP A 56 -42.28 9.35 -19.48
C ASP A 56 -41.53 10.67 -19.18
N GLU A 57 -41.41 11.09 -17.90
CA GLU A 57 -40.76 12.35 -17.53
C GLU A 57 -39.46 12.15 -16.73
N ARG A 58 -38.38 12.69 -17.30
CA ARG A 58 -36.97 12.53 -16.91
C ARG A 58 -36.51 13.33 -15.67
N LYS A 59 -37.38 13.55 -14.68
CA LYS A 59 -36.97 14.20 -13.43
C LYS A 59 -37.60 13.52 -12.24
N LEU A 60 -36.76 13.02 -11.34
CA LEU A 60 -37.19 12.32 -10.13
C LEU A 60 -36.55 12.92 -8.88
N GLN A 61 -37.30 12.94 -7.77
CA GLN A 61 -36.85 13.37 -6.44
C GLN A 61 -37.24 12.32 -5.39
N PHE A 62 -36.35 12.04 -4.43
CA PHE A 62 -36.58 11.06 -3.37
C PHE A 62 -36.36 11.67 -1.98
N GLU A 63 -37.12 11.16 -1.00
CA GLU A 63 -37.04 11.52 0.42
C GLU A 63 -37.21 10.26 1.27
N ILE A 64 -36.35 10.00 2.26
CA ILE A 64 -36.53 8.87 3.20
C ILE A 64 -37.33 9.38 4.41
N VAL A 65 -38.40 8.69 4.79
CA VAL A 65 -39.37 9.18 5.79
C VAL A 65 -39.73 8.10 6.81
N TRP A 66 -40.06 8.55 8.01
CA TRP A 66 -40.44 7.71 9.15
C TRP A 66 -41.91 7.32 9.05
N LYS A 67 -42.26 6.11 9.51
CA LYS A 67 -43.66 5.72 9.70
C LYS A 67 -44.19 6.44 10.94
N ASP A 68 -45.12 7.37 10.77
CA ASP A 68 -46.02 7.79 11.87
C ASP A 68 -47.12 6.73 12.02
N ASP A 69 -47.48 6.41 13.27
CA ASP A 69 -48.24 5.24 13.72
C ASP A 69 -49.69 5.06 13.19
N ASP A 70 -50.13 5.78 12.15
CA ASP A 70 -51.54 5.87 11.72
C ASP A 70 -51.87 5.27 10.33
N TYR A 71 -51.16 4.22 9.87
CA TYR A 71 -51.47 3.55 8.59
C TYR A 71 -52.01 2.13 8.73
N ASP A 72 -53.24 1.95 8.22
CA ASP A 72 -54.12 0.77 8.32
C ASP A 72 -53.71 -0.34 7.31
N GLU A 73 -53.58 -1.57 7.81
CA GLU A 73 -52.91 -2.74 7.19
C GLU A 73 -53.78 -3.53 6.17
N SER A 74 -54.68 -2.86 5.44
CA SER A 74 -55.74 -3.60 4.71
C SER A 74 -55.48 -3.95 3.24
N ASP A 75 -54.40 -3.49 2.60
CA ASP A 75 -54.12 -3.82 1.20
C ASP A 75 -52.62 -4.11 0.97
N GLU A 76 -52.25 -5.39 0.91
CA GLU A 76 -51.58 -6.02 -0.25
C GLU A 76 -51.00 -7.41 0.07
N SER A 77 -51.19 -8.32 -0.88
CA SER A 77 -50.84 -9.74 -0.86
C SER A 77 -49.33 -10.00 -0.79
N ARG A 78 -48.88 -10.73 0.24
CA ARG A 78 -47.51 -11.25 0.38
C ARG A 78 -47.28 -12.48 -0.51
N SER A 79 -46.24 -12.46 -1.35
CA SER A 79 -45.50 -13.69 -1.70
C SER A 79 -44.15 -13.65 -0.98
N GLU A 80 -43.92 -14.67 -0.15
CA GLU A 80 -42.72 -14.83 0.67
C GLU A 80 -41.66 -15.60 -0.14
N TYR A 81 -40.50 -14.97 -0.38
CA TYR A 81 -39.26 -15.68 -0.69
C TYR A 81 -38.23 -15.32 0.37
N ASP A 82 -37.81 -16.32 1.14
CA ASP A 82 -36.81 -16.22 2.20
C ASP A 82 -35.39 -16.31 1.59
N LEU A 83 -34.67 -15.20 1.58
CA LEU A 83 -33.24 -15.14 1.28
C LEU A 83 -32.50 -14.90 2.60
N GLY A 84 -32.19 -15.99 3.30
CA GLY A 84 -31.60 -15.95 4.63
C GLY A 84 -30.30 -15.13 4.73
N SER A 85 -30.14 -14.45 5.87
CA SER A 85 -28.94 -13.89 6.54
C SER A 85 -27.81 -13.20 5.74
N THR A 86 -27.92 -13.02 4.43
CA THR A 86 -26.86 -12.44 3.59
C THR A 86 -27.03 -10.92 3.49
N GLY A 87 -26.01 -10.17 3.93
CA GLY A 87 -26.03 -8.70 3.92
C GLY A 87 -26.00 -8.10 2.50
N LEU A 88 -26.48 -6.85 2.38
CA LEU A 88 -26.58 -6.03 1.17
C LEU A 88 -25.33 -6.11 0.25
N TRP A 89 -24.13 -6.20 0.83
CA TRP A 89 -22.85 -6.24 0.11
C TRP A 89 -22.55 -7.57 -0.59
N HIS A 90 -23.06 -8.69 -0.08
CA HIS A 90 -22.97 -9.96 -0.80
C HIS A 90 -23.92 -9.98 -2.02
N ALA A 91 -24.99 -9.19 -2.00
CA ALA A 91 -25.81 -8.98 -3.18
C ALA A 91 -25.09 -8.13 -4.24
N PHE A 92 -24.27 -7.15 -3.83
CA PHE A 92 -23.47 -6.31 -4.74
C PHE A 92 -22.39 -7.09 -5.51
N THR A 93 -21.69 -8.05 -4.88
CA THR A 93 -20.73 -8.93 -5.57
C THR A 93 -21.37 -9.92 -6.53
N ARG A 94 -22.70 -10.02 -6.53
CA ARG A 94 -23.53 -10.83 -7.44
C ARG A 94 -24.35 -9.98 -8.41
N VAL A 95 -24.08 -8.67 -8.52
CA VAL A 95 -24.73 -7.80 -9.51
C VAL A 95 -24.24 -8.20 -10.90
N GLU A 96 -24.94 -9.15 -11.50
CA GLU A 96 -24.88 -9.43 -12.92
C GLU A 96 -26.11 -8.80 -13.59
N PRO A 97 -25.93 -7.77 -14.44
CA PRO A 97 -27.03 -7.24 -15.21
C PRO A 97 -27.49 -8.34 -16.18
N SER A 98 -28.76 -8.74 -16.09
CA SER A 98 -29.30 -9.80 -16.92
C SER A 98 -29.26 -9.37 -18.38
N PHE A 99 -28.50 -10.09 -19.20
CA PHE A 99 -28.49 -9.91 -20.64
C PHE A 99 -29.45 -10.93 -21.28
N PRO A 100 -30.57 -10.50 -21.91
CA PRO A 100 -31.50 -11.41 -22.54
C PRO A 100 -30.83 -12.13 -23.73
N LEU A 101 -30.81 -13.46 -23.70
CA LEU A 101 -30.25 -14.27 -24.81
C LEU A 101 -31.06 -14.13 -26.11
N ASN A 102 -32.33 -13.71 -25.99
CA ASN A 102 -33.21 -13.41 -27.11
C ASN A 102 -34.11 -12.23 -26.69
N PHE A 103 -34.11 -11.15 -27.47
CA PHE A 103 -34.99 -9.99 -27.27
C PHE A 103 -36.37 -10.16 -27.95
N GLU A 104 -36.75 -11.39 -28.34
CA GLU A 104 -38.02 -11.72 -28.99
C GLU A 104 -39.21 -11.13 -28.21
N GLY A 105 -39.93 -10.20 -28.83
CA GLY A 105 -41.11 -9.53 -28.27
C GLY A 105 -40.87 -8.16 -27.63
N LEU A 106 -39.64 -7.63 -27.66
CA LEU A 106 -39.30 -6.27 -27.23
C LEU A 106 -39.08 -5.37 -28.46
N SER A 107 -39.60 -4.14 -28.42
CA SER A 107 -39.26 -3.08 -29.38
C SER A 107 -38.18 -2.16 -28.79
N SER A 108 -37.36 -1.51 -29.62
CA SER A 108 -36.40 -0.48 -29.17
C SER A 108 -37.06 0.69 -28.41
N THR A 109 -38.36 0.86 -28.58
CA THR A 109 -39.20 1.86 -27.90
C THR A 109 -39.92 1.32 -26.65
N ASP A 110 -39.71 0.06 -26.28
CA ASP A 110 -40.35 -0.59 -25.14
C ASP A 110 -39.68 -0.18 -23.82
N ALA A 111 -40.47 0.25 -22.84
CA ALA A 111 -40.01 0.61 -21.49
C ALA A 111 -39.17 -0.51 -20.83
N LYS A 112 -39.44 -1.78 -21.18
CA LYS A 112 -38.64 -2.94 -20.73
C LYS A 112 -37.23 -2.96 -21.31
N PHE A 113 -37.01 -2.46 -22.52
CA PHE A 113 -35.68 -2.36 -23.12
C PHE A 113 -34.90 -1.18 -22.52
N GLN A 114 -35.55 -0.03 -22.31
CA GLN A 114 -34.93 1.09 -21.61
C GLN A 114 -34.51 0.73 -20.17
N ARG A 115 -35.30 -0.11 -19.48
CA ARG A 115 -34.93 -0.72 -18.19
C ARG A 115 -33.62 -1.49 -18.27
N CYS A 116 -33.43 -2.30 -19.31
CA CYS A 116 -32.21 -3.06 -19.52
C CYS A 116 -31.00 -2.11 -19.66
N LEU A 117 -31.12 -1.09 -20.50
CA LEU A 117 -30.05 -0.09 -20.71
C LEU A 117 -29.68 0.65 -19.42
N ASN A 118 -30.66 1.08 -18.65
CA ASN A 118 -30.43 1.78 -17.38
C ASN A 118 -29.69 0.91 -16.36
N VAL A 119 -30.03 -0.39 -16.28
CA VAL A 119 -29.34 -1.35 -15.41
C VAL A 119 -27.90 -1.56 -15.84
N HIS A 120 -27.63 -1.72 -17.14
CA HIS A 120 -26.27 -1.83 -17.65
C HIS A 120 -25.45 -0.54 -17.45
N ALA A 121 -26.05 0.64 -17.67
CA ALA A 121 -25.38 1.92 -17.45
C ALA A 121 -25.00 2.14 -15.98
N PHE A 122 -25.92 1.82 -15.05
CA PHE A 122 -25.63 1.86 -13.63
C PHE A 122 -24.51 0.88 -13.24
N THR A 123 -24.54 -0.34 -13.77
CA THR A 123 -23.52 -1.35 -13.50
C THR A 123 -22.15 -0.91 -14.03
N VAL A 124 -22.10 -0.28 -15.22
CA VAL A 124 -20.87 0.32 -15.77
C VAL A 124 -20.25 1.34 -14.83
N LEU A 125 -21.04 2.22 -14.22
CA LEU A 125 -20.53 3.21 -13.26
C LEU A 125 -19.91 2.55 -12.03
N LEU A 126 -20.50 1.45 -11.56
CA LEU A 126 -19.94 0.66 -10.45
C LEU A 126 -18.63 -0.03 -10.84
N THR A 127 -18.54 -0.57 -12.06
CA THR A 127 -17.32 -1.21 -12.60
C THR A 127 -16.21 -0.19 -12.87
N GLU A 128 -16.53 0.96 -13.46
CA GLU A 128 -15.61 2.09 -13.71
C GLU A 128 -15.01 2.60 -12.39
N SER A 129 -15.84 2.68 -11.34
CA SER A 129 -15.42 3.06 -9.98
C SER A 129 -14.70 1.95 -9.21
N ARG A 130 -14.47 0.77 -9.83
CA ARG A 130 -13.84 -0.43 -9.24
C ARG A 130 -14.55 -0.98 -8.00
N LEU A 131 -15.84 -0.69 -7.83
CA LEU A 131 -16.66 -1.18 -6.72
C LEU A 131 -17.12 -2.62 -6.93
N ILE A 132 -17.25 -3.04 -8.19
CA ILE A 132 -17.56 -4.42 -8.58
C ILE A 132 -16.60 -4.88 -9.70
N PRO A 133 -16.24 -6.18 -9.76
CA PRO A 133 -15.50 -6.72 -10.89
C PRO A 133 -16.30 -6.59 -12.19
N LEU A 134 -15.61 -6.69 -13.34
CA LEU A 134 -16.27 -6.67 -14.65
C LEU A 134 -17.27 -7.84 -14.76
N PRO A 135 -18.58 -7.60 -14.94
CA PRO A 135 -19.57 -8.69 -14.99
C PRO A 135 -19.41 -9.56 -16.24
N ARG A 136 -19.63 -10.87 -16.10
CA ARG A 136 -19.56 -11.82 -17.24
C ARG A 136 -20.56 -11.44 -18.35
N GLN A 137 -21.73 -10.96 -17.97
CA GLN A 137 -22.78 -10.53 -18.89
C GLN A 137 -22.38 -9.29 -19.72
N ALA A 138 -21.49 -8.43 -19.22
CA ALA A 138 -20.94 -7.32 -20.00
C ALA A 138 -20.12 -7.84 -21.19
N MET A 139 -19.33 -8.90 -20.96
CA MET A 139 -18.53 -9.54 -22.02
C MET A 139 -19.38 -10.29 -23.02
N LEU A 140 -20.46 -10.93 -22.56
CA LEU A 140 -21.43 -11.56 -23.44
C LEU A 140 -22.15 -10.52 -24.31
N ALA A 141 -22.55 -9.39 -23.72
CA ALA A 141 -23.23 -8.30 -24.42
C ALA A 141 -22.38 -7.72 -25.54
N ILE A 142 -21.10 -7.43 -25.25
CA ILE A 142 -20.15 -6.96 -26.27
C ILE A 142 -19.95 -8.04 -27.34
N GLY A 143 -19.67 -9.28 -26.91
CA GLY A 143 -19.40 -10.40 -27.82
C GLY A 143 -20.55 -10.67 -28.81
N GLN A 144 -21.80 -10.60 -28.37
CA GLN A 144 -22.95 -10.82 -29.25
C GLN A 144 -23.17 -9.70 -30.28
N ALA A 145 -22.68 -8.49 -30.02
CA ALA A 145 -22.75 -7.37 -30.95
C ALA A 145 -21.57 -7.35 -31.93
N THR A 146 -20.40 -7.86 -31.53
CA THR A 146 -19.13 -7.62 -32.26
C THR A 146 -18.33 -8.88 -32.61
N GLU A 147 -18.73 -10.08 -32.20
CA GLU A 147 -17.95 -11.31 -32.44
C GLU A 147 -18.65 -12.31 -33.37
N GLY A 148 -19.57 -11.82 -34.19
CA GLY A 148 -20.21 -12.55 -35.28
C GLY A 148 -21.17 -13.65 -34.85
N VAL A 149 -21.83 -14.27 -35.82
CA VAL A 149 -22.81 -15.35 -35.63
C VAL A 149 -22.52 -16.54 -36.56
N ILE A 150 -23.08 -17.71 -36.24
CA ILE A 150 -23.05 -18.87 -37.14
C ILE A 150 -24.33 -18.83 -37.98
N VAL A 151 -24.18 -18.80 -39.30
CA VAL A 151 -25.30 -18.73 -40.24
C VAL A 151 -25.39 -20.06 -40.99
N GLN A 152 -26.62 -20.59 -41.08
CA GLN A 152 -26.97 -21.72 -41.93
C GLN A 152 -27.78 -21.20 -43.11
N LYS A 153 -27.33 -21.47 -44.35
CA LYS A 153 -28.10 -21.09 -45.54
C LYS A 153 -29.24 -22.09 -45.76
N GLU A 154 -30.38 -21.59 -46.22
CA GLU A 154 -31.58 -22.38 -46.54
C GLU A 154 -31.35 -23.44 -47.64
N ASP A 155 -30.23 -23.37 -48.36
CA ASP A 155 -29.84 -24.29 -49.44
C ASP A 155 -29.14 -25.58 -48.95
N GLY A 156 -28.95 -25.75 -47.63
CA GLY A 156 -28.28 -26.91 -47.03
C GLY A 156 -26.75 -26.90 -47.12
N SER A 157 -26.14 -25.76 -47.46
CA SER A 157 -24.68 -25.58 -47.36
C SER A 157 -24.19 -25.57 -45.89
N PRO A 158 -22.92 -25.93 -45.65
CA PRO A 158 -22.38 -26.02 -44.29
C PRO A 158 -22.40 -24.66 -43.58
N GLU A 159 -22.62 -24.72 -42.27
CA GLU A 159 -22.57 -23.57 -41.37
C GLU A 159 -21.26 -22.78 -41.54
N PHE A 160 -21.36 -21.46 -41.63
CA PHE A 160 -20.20 -20.58 -41.68
C PHE A 160 -20.34 -19.45 -40.66
N VAL A 161 -19.19 -18.92 -40.23
CA VAL A 161 -19.13 -17.77 -39.31
C VAL A 161 -19.27 -16.49 -40.14
N SER A 162 -20.33 -15.73 -39.91
CA SER A 162 -20.54 -14.40 -40.49
C SER A 162 -20.15 -13.31 -39.49
N SER A 163 -19.48 -12.28 -40.00
CA SER A 163 -19.24 -11.01 -39.30
C SER A 163 -20.09 -9.87 -39.89
N ASP A 164 -21.00 -10.17 -40.83
CA ASP A 164 -21.89 -9.15 -41.39
C ASP A 164 -22.90 -8.72 -40.32
N PRO A 165 -23.00 -7.42 -39.98
CA PRO A 165 -23.98 -6.92 -39.03
C PRO A 165 -25.43 -7.33 -39.36
N HIS A 166 -25.77 -7.54 -40.64
CA HIS A 166 -27.12 -7.89 -41.06
C HIS A 166 -27.55 -9.30 -40.60
N ASP A 167 -26.59 -10.20 -40.43
CA ASP A 167 -26.86 -11.57 -39.98
C ASP A 167 -27.06 -11.63 -38.44
N ILE A 168 -26.79 -10.54 -37.73
CA ILE A 168 -26.96 -10.45 -36.27
C ILE A 168 -28.41 -10.08 -35.94
N GLU A 169 -29.16 -11.04 -35.44
CA GLU A 169 -30.52 -10.79 -34.95
C GLU A 169 -30.53 -9.73 -33.83
N GLN A 170 -31.47 -8.80 -33.89
CA GLN A 170 -31.68 -7.74 -32.87
C GLN A 170 -30.41 -6.89 -32.63
N LEU A 171 -29.69 -6.59 -33.72
CA LEU A 171 -28.44 -5.83 -33.71
C LEU A 171 -28.58 -4.50 -32.97
N ASP A 172 -29.66 -3.77 -33.19
CA ASP A 172 -29.98 -2.49 -32.57
C ASP A 172 -29.90 -2.54 -31.03
N MET A 173 -30.51 -3.56 -30.44
CA MET A 173 -30.53 -3.74 -28.99
C MET A 173 -29.17 -4.15 -28.42
N LYS A 174 -28.49 -5.08 -29.10
CA LYS A 174 -27.17 -5.58 -28.70
C LYS A 174 -26.12 -4.48 -28.77
N VAL A 175 -26.14 -3.67 -29.83
CA VAL A 175 -25.24 -2.53 -30.03
C VAL A 175 -25.43 -1.48 -28.94
N ALA A 176 -26.68 -1.15 -28.58
CA ALA A 176 -26.96 -0.18 -27.53
C ALA A 176 -26.40 -0.60 -26.15
N VAL A 177 -26.56 -1.87 -25.77
CA VAL A 177 -26.00 -2.38 -24.50
C VAL A 177 -24.47 -2.46 -24.57
N ALA A 178 -23.91 -2.94 -25.69
CA ALA A 178 -22.47 -3.06 -25.86
C ALA A 178 -21.76 -1.69 -25.86
N ALA A 179 -22.38 -0.67 -26.45
CA ALA A 179 -21.87 0.70 -26.47
C ALA A 179 -21.66 1.28 -25.06
N ILE A 180 -22.65 1.08 -24.17
CA ILE A 180 -22.59 1.50 -22.76
C ILE A 180 -21.32 0.99 -22.05
N TRP A 181 -20.94 -0.26 -22.31
CA TRP A 181 -19.74 -0.87 -21.72
C TRP A 181 -18.45 -0.38 -22.41
N ILE A 182 -18.39 -0.43 -23.74
CA ILE A 182 -17.16 -0.08 -24.46
C ILE A 182 -16.76 1.39 -24.24
N GLN A 183 -17.73 2.32 -24.24
CA GLN A 183 -17.44 3.75 -24.11
C GLN A 183 -16.75 4.10 -22.79
N ARG A 184 -17.11 3.44 -21.68
CA ARG A 184 -16.64 3.82 -20.33
C ARG A 184 -15.61 2.87 -19.74
N THR A 185 -15.70 1.56 -20.01
CA THR A 185 -14.84 0.56 -19.37
C THR A 185 -13.71 0.04 -20.26
N SER A 186 -13.42 0.68 -21.41
CA SER A 186 -12.37 0.23 -22.34
C SER A 186 -11.00 0.06 -21.66
N HIS A 187 -10.67 0.96 -20.73
CA HIS A 187 -9.45 0.94 -19.92
C HIS A 187 -9.42 -0.16 -18.85
N VAL A 188 -10.58 -0.69 -18.45
CA VAL A 188 -10.72 -1.75 -17.43
C VAL A 188 -10.50 -3.14 -18.04
N PHE A 189 -10.90 -3.36 -19.30
CA PHE A 189 -10.71 -4.63 -20.01
C PHE A 189 -9.23 -5.08 -20.07
N TRP A 190 -8.28 -4.14 -19.97
CA TRP A 190 -6.84 -4.42 -19.97
C TRP A 190 -6.33 -5.09 -18.69
N ARG A 191 -6.97 -4.84 -17.54
CA ARG A 191 -6.43 -5.20 -16.21
C ARG A 191 -7.26 -6.22 -15.42
N SER A 192 -8.50 -6.47 -15.80
CA SER A 192 -9.45 -7.18 -14.92
C SER A 192 -10.09 -8.42 -15.54
N ASN A 193 -9.60 -8.90 -16.69
CA ASN A 193 -10.26 -10.01 -17.37
C ASN A 193 -9.77 -11.38 -16.87
N PRO A 194 -10.66 -12.28 -16.41
CA PRO A 194 -10.27 -13.63 -16.01
C PRO A 194 -9.66 -14.39 -17.19
N ARG A 195 -8.61 -15.18 -16.94
CA ARG A 195 -7.91 -15.98 -17.97
C ARG A 195 -8.85 -16.86 -18.82
N ASP A 196 -10.01 -17.21 -18.27
CA ASP A 196 -10.97 -18.14 -18.86
C ASP A 196 -11.88 -17.50 -19.94
N THR A 197 -11.96 -16.17 -20.05
CA THR A 197 -12.93 -15.51 -20.96
C THR A 197 -12.38 -15.24 -22.36
N ILE A 198 -11.05 -15.23 -22.56
CA ILE A 198 -10.43 -14.91 -23.87
C ILE A 198 -10.79 -15.96 -24.92
N SER A 199 -10.65 -17.24 -24.56
CA SER A 199 -10.90 -18.37 -25.46
C SER A 199 -12.39 -18.63 -25.67
N GLU A 200 -13.25 -18.11 -24.80
CA GLU A 200 -14.69 -18.35 -24.79
C GLU A 200 -15.51 -17.43 -25.70
N GLY A 201 -14.89 -16.44 -26.38
CA GLY A 201 -15.58 -15.44 -27.20
C GLY A 201 -16.43 -15.97 -28.35
N GLY A 202 -17.09 -15.06 -29.07
CA GLY A 202 -17.97 -15.38 -30.19
C GLY A 202 -17.26 -16.06 -31.37
N PRO A 203 -18.04 -16.64 -32.30
CA PRO A 203 -17.54 -17.47 -33.39
C PRO A 203 -16.45 -16.80 -34.24
N PHE A 204 -16.57 -15.50 -34.50
CA PHE A 204 -15.59 -14.74 -35.27
C PHE A 204 -14.27 -14.57 -34.52
N TRP A 205 -14.35 -14.14 -33.26
CA TRP A 205 -13.16 -14.03 -32.40
C TRP A 205 -12.44 -15.37 -32.22
N LYS A 206 -13.17 -16.46 -31.98
CA LYS A 206 -12.58 -17.81 -31.84
C LYS A 206 -11.75 -18.21 -33.06
N ARG A 207 -12.19 -17.84 -34.27
CA ARG A 207 -11.42 -18.09 -35.51
C ARG A 207 -10.12 -17.29 -35.55
N ILE A 208 -10.14 -16.03 -35.13
CA ILE A 208 -8.96 -15.15 -35.06
C ILE A 208 -8.00 -15.63 -33.97
N TYR A 209 -8.55 -15.92 -32.78
CA TYR A 209 -7.82 -16.39 -31.60
C TYR A 209 -6.99 -17.64 -31.87
N VAL A 210 -7.53 -18.65 -32.57
CA VAL A 210 -6.82 -19.91 -32.88
C VAL A 210 -5.55 -19.70 -33.71
N ASN A 211 -5.50 -18.64 -34.52
CA ASN A 211 -4.33 -18.29 -35.32
C ASN A 211 -3.36 -17.44 -34.51
N LEU A 212 -3.85 -16.39 -33.84
CA LEU A 212 -3.01 -15.50 -33.02
C LEU A 212 -2.36 -16.22 -31.84
N SER A 213 -3.08 -17.11 -31.15
CA SER A 213 -2.57 -17.85 -29.99
C SER A 213 -1.43 -18.83 -30.34
N LYS A 214 -1.27 -19.18 -31.63
CA LYS A 214 -0.15 -20.01 -32.12
C LYS A 214 1.09 -19.18 -32.43
N GLU A 215 0.92 -17.90 -32.77
CA GLU A 215 1.98 -16.99 -33.19
C GLU A 215 2.50 -16.13 -32.03
N ASP A 216 1.63 -15.71 -31.10
CA ASP A 216 1.97 -14.95 -29.91
C ASP A 216 1.21 -15.47 -28.67
N PRO A 217 1.86 -16.19 -27.73
CA PRO A 217 1.22 -16.74 -26.55
C PRO A 217 0.97 -15.72 -25.43
N ASN A 218 1.31 -14.44 -25.64
CA ASN A 218 1.10 -13.40 -24.63
C ASN A 218 -0.39 -13.03 -24.49
N HIS A 219 -0.99 -13.31 -23.34
CA HIS A 219 -2.40 -13.00 -23.09
C HIS A 219 -2.74 -11.51 -23.20
N LEU A 220 -1.80 -10.62 -22.86
CA LEU A 220 -2.00 -9.17 -22.96
C LEU A 220 -2.11 -8.70 -24.41
N SER A 221 -1.32 -9.26 -25.33
CA SER A 221 -1.48 -8.95 -26.76
C SER A 221 -2.80 -9.50 -27.30
N LEU A 222 -3.21 -10.70 -26.88
CA LEU A 222 -4.50 -11.27 -27.28
C LEU A 222 -5.70 -10.43 -26.81
N TYR A 223 -5.66 -9.83 -25.62
CA TYR A 223 -6.70 -8.88 -25.17
C TYR A 223 -6.73 -7.60 -26.03
N ARG A 224 -5.56 -7.09 -26.40
CA ARG A 224 -5.43 -5.92 -27.29
C ARG A 224 -6.06 -6.20 -28.65
N GLU A 225 -5.71 -7.34 -29.24
CA GLU A 225 -6.23 -7.75 -30.54
C GLU A 225 -7.75 -7.95 -30.48
N ARG A 226 -8.27 -8.49 -29.37
CA ARG A 226 -9.73 -8.65 -29.18
C ARG A 226 -10.46 -7.31 -29.11
N LEU A 227 -9.94 -6.35 -28.36
CA LEU A 227 -10.51 -5.01 -28.29
C LEU A 227 -10.46 -4.31 -29.65
N SER A 228 -9.37 -4.49 -30.41
CA SER A 228 -9.25 -3.98 -31.78
C SER A 228 -10.32 -4.56 -32.69
N VAL A 229 -10.59 -5.86 -32.60
CA VAL A 229 -11.68 -6.53 -33.34
C VAL A 229 -13.04 -5.92 -32.97
N TRP A 230 -13.32 -5.67 -31.70
CA TRP A 230 -14.59 -5.04 -31.30
C TRP A 230 -14.74 -3.64 -31.88
N VAL A 231 -13.71 -2.80 -31.77
CA VAL A 231 -13.75 -1.42 -32.29
C VAL A 231 -13.91 -1.41 -33.81
N GLN A 232 -13.23 -2.31 -34.53
CA GLN A 232 -13.39 -2.45 -35.97
C GLN A 232 -14.84 -2.82 -36.33
N GLN A 233 -15.45 -3.75 -35.59
CA GLN A 233 -16.83 -4.19 -35.84
C GLN A 233 -17.85 -3.09 -35.56
N PHE A 234 -17.64 -2.25 -34.53
CA PHE A 234 -18.43 -1.02 -34.37
C PHE A 234 -18.26 -0.07 -35.57
N GLY A 235 -17.06 0.01 -36.15
CA GLY A 235 -16.82 0.73 -37.40
C GLY A 235 -17.64 0.17 -38.57
N GLU A 236 -17.60 -1.14 -38.79
CA GLU A 236 -18.37 -1.82 -39.85
C GLU A 236 -19.89 -1.64 -39.67
N ILE A 237 -20.39 -1.67 -38.44
CA ILE A 237 -21.80 -1.35 -38.12
C ILE A 237 -22.12 0.11 -38.45
N SER A 238 -21.20 1.04 -38.15
CA SER A 238 -21.37 2.47 -38.41
C SER A 238 -21.20 2.87 -39.89
N GLU A 239 -20.79 1.97 -40.77
CA GLU A 239 -20.62 2.27 -42.21
C GLU A 239 -21.66 1.53 -43.07
N ASN A 240 -22.48 0.64 -42.47
CA ASN A 240 -23.41 -0.21 -43.18
C ASN A 240 -24.75 0.51 -43.44
N SER A 241 -25.06 0.79 -44.71
CA SER A 241 -26.28 1.51 -45.11
C SER A 241 -27.58 0.74 -44.88
N ASN A 242 -27.51 -0.54 -44.51
CA ASN A 242 -28.68 -1.38 -44.22
C ASN A 242 -28.99 -1.46 -42.70
N VAL A 243 -28.20 -0.80 -41.86
CA VAL A 243 -28.43 -0.70 -40.41
C VAL A 243 -29.31 0.52 -40.11
N ALA A 244 -30.16 0.43 -39.09
CA ALA A 244 -31.00 1.55 -38.66
C ALA A 244 -30.17 2.77 -38.23
N GLU A 245 -30.65 3.98 -38.55
CA GLU A 245 -29.95 5.25 -38.33
C GLU A 245 -29.52 5.47 -36.88
N GLU A 246 -30.37 5.13 -35.89
CA GLU A 246 -30.01 5.26 -34.47
C GLU A 246 -28.86 4.31 -34.06
N THR A 247 -28.87 3.07 -34.55
CA THR A 247 -27.82 2.08 -34.28
C THR A 247 -26.50 2.50 -34.95
N HIS A 248 -26.60 3.08 -36.14
CA HIS A 248 -25.49 3.65 -36.87
C HIS A 248 -24.84 4.81 -36.10
N ASP A 249 -25.64 5.70 -35.49
CA ASP A 249 -25.12 6.84 -34.73
C ASP A 249 -24.43 6.41 -33.44
N ILE A 250 -25.03 5.48 -32.69
CA ILE A 250 -24.42 4.90 -31.46
C ILE A 250 -23.08 4.25 -31.80
N ALA A 251 -23.03 3.48 -32.89
CA ALA A 251 -21.79 2.80 -33.29
C ALA A 251 -20.69 3.79 -33.71
N ARG A 252 -21.06 4.86 -34.42
CA ARG A 252 -20.13 5.94 -34.79
C ARG A 252 -19.57 6.66 -33.56
N GLU A 253 -20.42 6.94 -32.56
CA GLU A 253 -19.99 7.57 -31.31
C GLU A 253 -19.00 6.71 -30.52
N VAL A 254 -19.23 5.40 -30.46
CA VAL A 254 -18.28 4.44 -29.88
C VAL A 254 -16.94 4.50 -30.61
N GLN A 255 -16.95 4.48 -31.95
CA GLN A 255 -15.74 4.53 -32.77
C GLN A 255 -14.96 5.84 -32.57
N ASP A 256 -15.63 6.98 -32.56
CA ASP A 256 -15.03 8.29 -32.32
C ASP A 256 -14.44 8.40 -30.91
N THR A 257 -15.16 7.90 -29.91
CA THR A 257 -14.72 7.87 -28.51
C THR A 257 -13.48 6.99 -28.36
N GLN A 258 -13.45 5.81 -28.99
CA GLN A 258 -12.29 4.91 -28.92
C GLN A 258 -11.11 5.42 -29.73
N ASN A 259 -11.32 6.12 -30.85
CA ASN A 259 -10.23 6.75 -31.61
C ASN A 259 -9.58 7.90 -30.82
N ARG A 260 -10.36 8.65 -30.03
CA ARG A 260 -9.84 9.66 -29.09
C ARG A 260 -9.16 9.02 -27.88
N SER A 261 -9.80 8.02 -27.28
CA SER A 261 -9.29 7.32 -26.11
C SER A 261 -8.04 6.50 -26.41
N CYS A 262 -7.91 5.86 -27.59
CA CYS A 262 -6.68 5.19 -28.01
C CYS A 262 -5.52 6.20 -28.08
N ASN A 263 -5.69 7.34 -28.74
CA ASN A 263 -4.63 8.38 -28.79
C ASN A 263 -4.22 8.91 -27.42
N TYR A 264 -5.12 8.91 -26.42
CA TYR A 264 -4.80 9.24 -25.03
C TYR A 264 -4.20 8.04 -24.25
N LEU A 265 -4.79 6.85 -24.31
CA LEU A 265 -4.41 5.62 -23.61
C LEU A 265 -3.01 5.13 -24.00
N TRP A 266 -2.57 5.34 -25.25
CA TRP A 266 -1.22 4.93 -25.66
C TRP A 266 -0.11 5.81 -25.07
N HIS A 267 -0.43 7.03 -24.61
CA HIS A 267 0.48 7.87 -23.83
C HIS A 267 0.16 7.88 -22.32
N SER A 268 -1.09 7.63 -21.91
CA SER A 268 -1.57 7.81 -20.52
C SER A 268 -1.89 6.54 -19.74
N ALA A 269 -1.86 5.33 -20.34
CA ALA A 269 -1.93 4.07 -19.58
C ALA A 269 -0.75 3.91 -18.59
N PHE A 270 0.28 4.75 -18.75
CA PHE A 270 1.38 4.94 -17.83
C PHE A 270 1.14 6.01 -16.73
N ASP A 271 0.11 6.85 -16.83
CA ASP A 271 0.04 8.12 -16.07
C ASP A 271 -1.18 8.36 -15.16
N VAL A 272 -2.26 7.56 -15.17
CA VAL A 272 -3.32 7.71 -14.14
C VAL A 272 -2.90 6.98 -12.87
N SER A 273 -2.47 7.74 -11.87
CA SER A 273 -1.97 7.20 -10.60
C SER A 273 -3.11 6.68 -9.72
N PRO A 274 -2.90 5.57 -8.98
CA PRO A 274 -3.85 5.07 -7.96
C PRO A 274 -4.33 6.14 -6.96
N SER A 275 -3.55 7.20 -6.79
CA SER A 275 -3.83 8.36 -5.94
C SER A 275 -5.03 9.19 -6.38
N GLU A 276 -5.29 9.33 -7.68
CA GLU A 276 -6.43 10.10 -8.19
C GLU A 276 -7.75 9.37 -7.87
N GLY A 277 -7.75 8.04 -7.95
CA GLY A 277 -8.88 7.20 -7.54
C GLY A 277 -9.16 7.23 -6.04
N LEU A 278 -8.11 7.18 -5.21
CA LEU A 278 -8.25 7.30 -3.75
C LEU A 278 -8.76 8.70 -3.33
N THR A 279 -8.26 9.76 -3.97
CA THR A 279 -8.69 11.14 -3.71
C THR A 279 -10.15 11.36 -4.09
N PHE A 280 -10.60 10.78 -5.21
CA PHE A 280 -11.99 10.81 -5.63
C PHE A 280 -12.91 10.08 -4.63
N LEU A 281 -12.52 8.88 -4.17
CA LEU A 281 -13.28 8.08 -3.20
C LEU A 281 -13.38 8.76 -1.81
N LEU A 282 -12.31 9.38 -1.34
CA LEU A 282 -12.31 10.13 -0.08
C LEU A 282 -13.17 11.39 -0.14
N ARG A 283 -13.18 12.11 -1.27
CA ARG A 283 -14.04 13.30 -1.46
C ARG A 283 -15.52 12.95 -1.49
N LEU A 284 -15.88 11.84 -2.14
CA LEU A 284 -17.26 11.36 -2.22
C LEU A 284 -17.93 11.14 -0.86
N GLU A 285 -17.19 10.65 0.14
CA GLU A 285 -17.71 10.47 1.51
C GLU A 285 -17.71 11.76 2.36
N LEU A 286 -16.77 12.68 2.10
CA LEU A 286 -16.68 13.98 2.76
C LEU A 286 -17.80 14.93 2.30
N ASP A 287 -18.10 14.92 1.00
CA ASP A 287 -19.11 15.76 0.37
C ASP A 287 -20.52 15.15 0.48
N ASN A 288 -20.63 13.83 0.67
CA ASN A 288 -21.89 13.12 0.90
C ASN A 288 -21.78 12.07 2.01
N PRO A 289 -22.10 12.40 3.28
CA PRO A 289 -22.07 11.48 4.42
C PRO A 289 -23.02 10.26 4.30
N THR A 290 -23.88 10.25 3.26
CA THR A 290 -24.82 9.16 2.96
C THR A 290 -24.37 8.26 1.82
N ALA A 291 -23.20 8.52 1.21
CA ALA A 291 -22.57 7.63 0.22
C ALA A 291 -22.28 6.23 0.82
N PRO A 292 -22.37 5.15 0.02
CA PRO A 292 -22.01 3.81 0.49
C PRO A 292 -20.60 3.82 1.10
N SER A 293 -20.47 3.35 2.34
CA SER A 293 -19.16 3.30 2.99
C SER A 293 -18.24 2.38 2.21
N LEU A 294 -17.11 2.89 1.77
CA LEU A 294 -16.04 2.12 1.15
C LEU A 294 -15.68 0.93 2.07
N ASP A 295 -15.71 -0.30 1.56
CA ASP A 295 -15.16 -1.45 2.27
C ASP A 295 -13.63 -1.33 2.24
N ILE A 296 -13.10 -0.69 3.29
CA ILE A 296 -11.67 -0.40 3.44
C ILE A 296 -10.87 -1.69 3.47
N ASP A 297 -11.41 -2.77 4.05
CA ASP A 297 -10.70 -4.03 4.18
C ASP A 297 -10.53 -4.71 2.81
N LEU A 298 -11.61 -4.76 2.03
CA LEU A 298 -11.58 -5.32 0.68
C LEU A 298 -10.72 -4.49 -0.28
N LEU A 299 -10.78 -3.16 -0.19
CA LEU A 299 -9.94 -2.27 -1.00
C LEU A 299 -8.44 -2.58 -0.82
N TYR A 300 -7.98 -2.68 0.43
CA TYR A 300 -6.57 -2.87 0.73
C TYR A 300 -6.08 -4.26 0.31
N VAL A 301 -6.92 -5.29 0.50
CA VAL A 301 -6.63 -6.64 0.02
C VAL A 301 -6.54 -6.69 -1.51
N ASN A 302 -7.44 -6.00 -2.22
CA ASN A 302 -7.37 -5.90 -3.68
C ASN A 302 -6.10 -5.16 -4.16
N MET A 303 -5.70 -4.10 -3.45
CA MET A 303 -4.43 -3.39 -3.74
C MET A 303 -3.21 -4.29 -3.52
N LEU A 304 -3.22 -5.12 -2.47
CA LEU A 304 -2.18 -6.13 -2.23
C LEU A 304 -2.13 -7.15 -3.37
N HIS A 305 -3.27 -7.70 -3.78
CA HIS A 305 -3.32 -8.65 -4.90
C HIS A 305 -2.82 -8.04 -6.21
N GLN A 306 -3.21 -6.79 -6.51
CA GLN A 306 -2.70 -6.08 -7.69
C GLN A 306 -1.18 -5.93 -7.64
N ALA A 307 -0.62 -5.53 -6.49
CA ALA A 307 0.83 -5.41 -6.34
C ALA A 307 1.53 -6.76 -6.52
N GLN A 308 0.95 -7.85 -6.04
CA GLN A 308 1.50 -9.20 -6.22
C GLN A 308 1.56 -9.61 -7.70
N GLU A 309 0.51 -9.31 -8.46
CA GLU A 309 0.43 -9.61 -9.90
C GLU A 309 1.44 -8.78 -10.72
N GLU A 310 1.56 -7.47 -10.45
CA GLU A 310 2.46 -6.57 -11.18
C GLU A 310 3.94 -6.99 -11.08
N HIS A 311 4.36 -7.59 -9.97
CA HIS A 311 5.78 -7.89 -9.71
C HIS A 311 6.25 -9.29 -10.12
N SER A 312 5.35 -10.17 -10.58
CA SER A 312 5.67 -11.58 -10.95
C SER A 312 6.51 -12.32 -9.90
N SER A 313 6.46 -11.86 -8.65
CA SER A 313 7.32 -12.30 -7.56
C SER A 313 6.46 -13.15 -6.65
N ALA A 314 6.86 -14.40 -6.40
CA ALA A 314 6.19 -15.20 -5.39
C ALA A 314 6.28 -14.44 -4.06
N PHE A 315 5.15 -14.02 -3.51
CA PHE A 315 5.07 -13.31 -2.23
C PHE A 315 5.87 -14.04 -1.12
N THR A 316 5.92 -15.37 -1.20
CA THR A 316 6.79 -16.24 -0.40
C THR A 316 8.27 -15.86 -0.41
N LEU A 317 8.84 -15.49 -1.56
CA LEU A 317 10.23 -15.06 -1.69
C LEU A 317 10.46 -13.70 -1.02
N VAL A 318 9.53 -12.75 -1.20
CA VAL A 318 9.58 -11.44 -0.54
C VAL A 318 9.56 -11.60 0.97
N MET A 319 8.65 -12.44 1.48
CA MET A 319 8.56 -12.75 2.91
C MET A 319 9.85 -13.40 3.41
N TYR A 320 10.41 -14.35 2.65
CA TYR A 320 11.69 -14.97 2.97
C TYR A 320 12.84 -13.95 3.02
N GLU A 321 12.92 -13.04 2.05
CA GLU A 321 13.95 -11.99 2.02
C GLU A 321 13.79 -10.99 3.17
N TYR A 322 12.56 -10.59 3.50
CA TYR A 322 12.29 -9.71 4.65
C TYR A 322 12.74 -10.35 5.97
N PHE A 323 12.30 -11.58 6.23
CA PHE A 323 12.62 -12.30 7.48
C PHE A 323 14.08 -12.76 7.56
N SER A 324 14.74 -12.98 6.43
CA SER A 324 16.16 -13.38 6.42
C SER A 324 17.11 -12.18 6.51
N ASN A 325 16.79 -11.06 5.85
CA ASN A 325 17.73 -9.95 5.69
C ASN A 325 17.40 -8.75 6.59
N GLN A 326 16.15 -8.27 6.59
CA GLN A 326 15.79 -7.02 7.26
C GLN A 326 15.46 -7.19 8.75
N GLN A 327 14.88 -8.32 9.12
CA GLN A 327 14.60 -8.62 10.52
C GLN A 327 15.82 -8.79 11.39
N SER A 328 16.98 -9.08 10.80
CA SER A 328 18.22 -9.28 11.55
C SER A 328 18.58 -8.12 12.49
N TRP A 329 18.17 -6.89 12.15
CA TRP A 329 18.44 -5.68 12.94
C TRP A 329 17.17 -4.84 13.27
N LEU A 330 16.04 -5.10 12.61
CA LEU A 330 14.77 -4.44 12.94
C LEU A 330 13.60 -5.44 12.96
N PRO A 331 13.57 -6.37 13.95
CA PRO A 331 12.59 -7.44 14.01
C PRO A 331 11.25 -6.98 14.63
N VAL A 332 10.59 -6.05 13.95
CA VAL A 332 9.35 -5.39 14.42
C VAL A 332 8.07 -6.12 14.01
N VAL A 333 8.16 -7.21 13.25
CA VAL A 333 7.02 -8.03 12.81
C VAL A 333 7.26 -9.48 13.24
N MET A 334 6.34 -10.13 13.93
CA MET A 334 6.53 -11.53 14.29
C MET A 334 6.15 -12.44 13.12
N GLU A 335 7.09 -13.27 12.64
CA GLU A 335 6.91 -14.06 11.41
C GLU A 335 5.68 -14.96 11.47
N ARG A 336 5.54 -15.74 12.54
CA ARG A 336 4.45 -16.70 12.67
C ARG A 336 3.07 -16.03 12.78
N PRO A 337 2.80 -15.10 13.73
CA PRO A 337 1.52 -14.38 13.80
C PRO A 337 1.17 -13.63 12.51
N PHE A 338 2.16 -13.06 11.83
CA PHE A 338 1.94 -12.35 10.58
C PHE A 338 1.55 -13.30 9.45
N LYS A 339 2.23 -14.45 9.29
CA LYS A 339 1.86 -15.49 8.31
C LYS A 339 0.44 -16.02 8.56
N GLU A 340 0.10 -16.31 9.81
CA GLU A 340 -1.26 -16.72 10.20
C GLU A 340 -2.32 -15.65 9.84
N SER A 341 -1.96 -14.36 9.93
CA SER A 341 -2.85 -13.25 9.56
C SER A 341 -3.01 -13.12 8.04
N LEU A 342 -1.92 -13.32 7.28
CA LEU A 342 -1.93 -13.30 5.81
C LEU A 342 -2.80 -14.40 5.21
N GLU A 343 -2.73 -15.62 5.75
CA GLU A 343 -3.55 -16.76 5.30
C GLU A 343 -5.05 -16.50 5.43
N LYS A 344 -5.44 -15.70 6.43
CA LYS A 344 -6.85 -15.34 6.68
C LYS A 344 -7.41 -14.30 5.70
N LEU A 345 -6.56 -13.51 5.04
CA LEU A 345 -7.00 -12.40 4.18
C LEU A 345 -7.97 -12.81 3.07
N GLY A 346 -7.85 -14.04 2.54
CA GLY A 346 -8.74 -14.51 1.47
C GLY A 346 -10.19 -14.74 1.88
N HIS A 347 -10.46 -14.92 3.19
CA HIS A 347 -11.80 -15.17 3.72
C HIS A 347 -12.23 -14.14 4.76
N GLN A 348 -11.28 -13.43 5.35
CA GLN A 348 -11.46 -12.35 6.33
C GLN A 348 -10.54 -11.18 5.94
N PRO A 349 -10.99 -10.32 5.02
CA PRO A 349 -10.24 -9.12 4.63
C PRO A 349 -9.92 -8.25 5.85
N HIS A 350 -8.69 -7.73 5.91
CA HIS A 350 -8.22 -6.87 6.99
C HIS A 350 -7.21 -5.84 6.46
N ALA A 351 -7.61 -4.57 6.41
CA ALA A 351 -6.84 -3.52 5.77
C ALA A 351 -5.44 -3.33 6.38
N GLU A 352 -5.34 -3.39 7.70
CA GLU A 352 -4.11 -3.18 8.45
C GLU A 352 -3.06 -4.27 8.12
N THR A 353 -3.48 -5.54 8.04
CA THR A 353 -2.61 -6.65 7.63
C THR A 353 -2.19 -6.51 6.16
N ALA A 354 -3.11 -6.13 5.28
CA ALA A 354 -2.82 -5.93 3.85
C ALA A 354 -1.87 -4.74 3.62
N LEU A 355 -2.02 -3.64 4.38
CA LEU A 355 -1.09 -2.51 4.35
C LEU A 355 0.31 -2.93 4.79
N LEU A 356 0.43 -3.68 5.90
CA LEU A 356 1.72 -4.15 6.37
C LEU A 356 2.41 -5.04 5.32
N ALA A 357 1.66 -5.90 4.64
CA ALA A 357 2.16 -6.72 3.54
C ALA A 357 2.66 -5.89 2.35
N LEU A 358 1.90 -4.86 1.94
CA LEU A 358 2.29 -3.90 0.90
C LEU A 358 3.57 -3.14 1.27
N VAL A 359 3.71 -2.72 2.52
CA VAL A 359 4.91 -2.01 3.00
C VAL A 359 6.11 -2.94 3.07
N ILE A 360 5.93 -4.22 3.46
CA ILE A 360 7.00 -5.22 3.40
C ILE A 360 7.46 -5.42 1.95
N LEU A 361 6.53 -5.52 1.00
CA LEU A 361 6.84 -5.55 -0.44
C LEU A 361 7.66 -4.32 -0.85
N LEU A 362 7.26 -3.13 -0.41
CA LEU A 362 7.98 -1.88 -0.70
C LEU A 362 9.41 -1.89 -0.16
N VAL A 363 9.63 -2.32 1.08
CA VAL A 363 10.97 -2.36 1.72
C VAL A 363 11.90 -3.35 1.00
N VAL A 364 11.39 -4.53 0.64
CA VAL A 364 12.18 -5.57 -0.03
C VAL A 364 12.50 -5.17 -1.47
N GLN A 365 11.49 -4.76 -2.25
CA GLN A 365 11.66 -4.39 -3.65
C GLN A 365 12.39 -3.05 -3.83
N GLY A 366 12.28 -2.16 -2.83
CA GLY A 366 13.03 -0.91 -2.76
C GLY A 366 14.54 -1.09 -2.78
N GLY A 367 15.07 -2.25 -2.40
CA GLY A 367 16.49 -2.60 -2.46
C GLY A 367 16.97 -3.15 -3.81
N LEU A 368 16.13 -3.16 -4.85
CA LEU A 368 16.53 -3.60 -6.18
C LEU A 368 16.93 -2.40 -7.07
N PRO A 369 17.91 -2.56 -7.99
CA PRO A 369 18.30 -1.49 -8.92
C PRO A 369 17.10 -1.03 -9.76
N ASP A 370 16.93 0.29 -9.92
CA ASP A 370 15.85 0.89 -10.71
C ASP A 370 15.79 0.24 -12.10
N ARG A 371 14.72 -0.52 -12.37
CA ARG A 371 14.33 -0.85 -13.74
C ARG A 371 13.81 0.45 -14.38
N ALA A 372 13.97 0.59 -15.69
CA ALA A 372 13.78 1.86 -16.43
C ALA A 372 12.38 2.52 -16.34
N THR A 373 11.40 1.84 -15.75
CA THR A 373 10.10 2.39 -15.32
C THR A 373 10.15 2.47 -13.80
N ASN A 374 9.87 3.60 -13.14
CA ASN A 374 10.13 3.86 -11.71
C ASN A 374 9.01 3.30 -10.77
N PRO A 375 8.92 1.98 -10.47
CA PRO A 375 7.74 1.37 -9.89
C PRO A 375 7.75 1.53 -8.36
N SER A 376 8.94 1.67 -7.78
CA SER A 376 9.22 1.86 -6.36
C SER A 376 8.69 3.20 -5.86
N HIS A 377 8.76 4.27 -6.68
CA HIS A 377 8.16 5.55 -6.34
C HIS A 377 6.63 5.45 -6.32
N ARG A 378 6.01 4.81 -7.33
CA ARG A 378 4.55 4.59 -7.38
C ARG A 378 4.05 3.79 -6.17
N ASN A 379 4.73 2.70 -5.82
CA ASN A 379 4.35 1.86 -4.68
C ASN A 379 4.54 2.57 -3.34
N TYR A 380 5.58 3.41 -3.22
CA TYR A 380 5.77 4.27 -2.06
C TYR A 380 4.62 5.27 -1.88
N ILE A 381 4.23 5.98 -2.94
CA ILE A 381 3.10 6.92 -2.90
C ILE A 381 1.81 6.18 -2.51
N LEU A 382 1.54 5.03 -3.11
CA LEU A 382 0.39 4.18 -2.76
C LEU A 382 0.40 3.80 -1.26
N CYS A 383 1.53 3.32 -0.74
CA CYS A 383 1.64 2.96 0.68
C CYS A 383 1.42 4.17 1.61
N LYS A 384 1.92 5.36 1.25
CA LYS A 384 1.71 6.60 2.03
C LYS A 384 0.25 7.01 2.05
N GLU A 385 -0.44 6.92 0.93
CA GLU A 385 -1.85 7.27 0.82
C GLU A 385 -2.72 6.29 1.59
N LEU A 386 -2.50 4.99 1.41
CA LEU A 386 -3.18 3.94 2.18
C LEU A 386 -2.87 4.07 3.68
N TYR A 387 -1.66 4.42 4.07
CA TYR A 387 -1.33 4.68 5.47
C TYR A 387 -2.14 5.87 6.02
N ALA A 388 -2.18 7.00 5.32
CA ALA A 388 -2.92 8.19 5.72
C ALA A 388 -4.44 7.97 5.78
N VAL A 389 -5.01 7.26 4.80
CA VAL A 389 -6.43 6.87 4.79
C VAL A 389 -6.75 6.01 6.00
N LEU A 390 -5.92 5.00 6.30
CA LEU A 390 -6.21 4.09 7.41
C LEU A 390 -6.15 4.82 8.75
N GLN A 391 -5.22 5.76 8.91
CA GLN A 391 -5.14 6.65 10.08
C GLN A 391 -6.39 7.52 10.27
N LEU A 392 -6.99 7.99 9.18
CA LEU A 392 -8.21 8.79 9.22
C LEU A 392 -9.43 7.95 9.62
N ARG A 393 -9.45 6.67 9.24
CA ARG A 393 -10.66 5.83 9.24
C ARG A 393 -10.69 4.78 10.34
N ARG A 394 -9.55 4.41 10.91
CA ARG A 394 -9.43 3.32 11.89
C ARG A 394 -8.79 3.81 13.17
N ALA A 395 -9.12 3.12 14.27
CA ALA A 395 -8.39 3.28 15.51
C ALA A 395 -6.94 2.77 15.32
N PRO A 396 -5.97 3.31 16.08
CA PRO A 396 -4.58 2.84 16.03
C PRO A 396 -4.46 1.33 16.29
N SER A 397 -3.74 0.64 15.40
CA SER A 397 -3.45 -0.79 15.49
C SER A 397 -1.95 -1.06 15.43
N LEU A 398 -1.52 -2.26 15.86
CA LEU A 398 -0.10 -2.61 15.91
C LEU A 398 0.48 -2.66 14.49
N GLN A 399 -0.27 -3.24 13.56
CA GLN A 399 0.08 -3.33 12.14
C GLN A 399 0.14 -1.96 11.46
N LEU A 400 -0.71 -1.01 11.87
CA LEU A 400 -0.59 0.37 11.39
C LEU A 400 0.70 1.01 11.88
N VAL A 401 1.08 0.84 13.16
CA VAL A 401 2.36 1.33 13.69
C VAL A 401 3.54 0.67 12.99
N GLN A 402 3.51 -0.66 12.80
CA GLN A 402 4.52 -1.42 12.06
C GLN A 402 4.66 -0.91 10.62
N SER A 403 3.54 -0.64 9.94
CA SER A 403 3.52 -0.10 8.58
C SER A 403 4.19 1.28 8.53
N GLY A 404 3.84 2.19 9.45
CA GLY A 404 4.46 3.52 9.51
C GLY A 404 5.97 3.45 9.80
N LEU A 405 6.39 2.57 10.70
CA LEU A 405 7.80 2.34 11.02
C LEU A 405 8.59 1.84 9.79
N LEU A 406 8.05 0.87 9.05
CA LEU A 406 8.70 0.34 7.84
C LEU A 406 8.68 1.33 6.66
N ILE A 407 7.66 2.20 6.57
CA ILE A 407 7.67 3.33 5.62
C ILE A 407 8.79 4.31 5.99
N ALA A 408 8.93 4.68 7.27
CA ALA A 408 10.01 5.56 7.72
C ALA A 408 11.40 4.95 7.45
N LEU A 409 11.54 3.63 7.58
CA LEU A 409 12.75 2.91 7.21
C LEU A 409 13.04 3.07 5.71
N TYR A 410 12.03 2.85 4.85
CA TYR A 410 12.17 3.02 3.41
C TYR A 410 12.56 4.46 3.04
N GLU A 411 11.88 5.46 3.61
CA GLU A 411 12.17 6.89 3.39
C GLU A 411 13.61 7.24 3.79
N THR A 412 14.07 6.74 4.94
CA THR A 412 15.45 6.93 5.40
C THR A 412 16.45 6.28 4.44
N GLY A 413 16.16 5.05 4.01
CA GLY A 413 16.97 4.32 3.05
C GLY A 413 17.02 4.96 1.66
N LYS A 414 15.98 5.69 1.26
CA LYS A 414 15.87 6.43 0.00
C LYS A 414 16.38 7.87 0.09
N SER A 415 17.03 8.24 1.18
CA SER A 415 17.60 9.58 1.37
C SER A 415 16.55 10.70 1.49
N SER A 416 15.33 10.36 1.90
CA SER A 416 14.24 11.31 2.19
C SER A 416 14.06 11.44 3.71
N SER A 417 15.10 11.90 4.39
CA SER A 417 15.17 11.91 5.86
C SER A 417 14.18 12.86 6.52
N GLY A 418 13.77 13.95 5.86
CA GLY A 418 12.69 14.82 6.34
C GLY A 418 11.33 14.12 6.36
N ALA A 419 10.98 13.37 5.30
CA ALA A 419 9.77 12.56 5.25
C ALA A 419 9.79 11.47 6.32
N ALA A 420 10.93 10.79 6.47
CA ALA A 420 11.15 9.78 7.51
C ALA A 420 10.91 10.35 8.92
N SER A 421 11.40 11.57 9.20
CA SER A 421 11.19 12.25 10.48
C SER A 421 9.71 12.51 10.78
N LEU A 422 8.91 12.88 9.78
CA LEU A 422 7.47 13.06 9.96
C LEU A 422 6.73 11.73 10.13
N THR A 423 7.09 10.71 9.34
CA THR A 423 6.45 9.38 9.42
C THR A 423 6.74 8.70 10.76
N ILE A 424 7.98 8.76 11.26
CA ILE A 424 8.33 8.18 12.57
C ILE A 424 7.65 8.92 13.72
N ALA A 425 7.52 10.25 13.62
CA ALA A 425 6.78 11.05 14.60
C ALA A 425 5.31 10.62 14.70
N ASN A 426 4.66 10.45 13.54
CA ASN A 426 3.27 9.99 13.49
C ASN A 426 3.13 8.56 14.06
N SER A 427 4.04 7.66 13.68
CA SER A 427 4.07 6.28 14.19
C SER A 427 4.26 6.23 15.71
N ALA A 428 5.12 7.09 16.27
CA ALA A 428 5.31 7.22 17.71
C ALA A 428 4.03 7.70 18.42
N ARG A 429 3.31 8.67 17.85
CA ARG A 429 2.03 9.14 18.40
C ARG A 429 0.96 8.05 18.42
N LEU A 430 0.87 7.26 17.36
CA LEU A 430 0.03 6.06 17.34
C LEU A 430 0.47 5.06 18.42
N GLY A 431 1.77 4.79 18.54
CA GLY A 431 2.32 3.91 19.58
C GLY A 431 2.00 4.37 21.01
N TYR A 432 2.11 5.67 21.28
CA TYR A 432 1.71 6.27 22.56
C TYR A 432 0.21 6.09 22.84
N SER A 433 -0.65 6.33 21.84
CA SER A 433 -2.10 6.14 22.00
C SER A 433 -2.46 4.69 22.37
N MET A 434 -1.66 3.73 21.90
CA MET A 434 -1.77 2.30 22.19
C MET A 434 -1.01 1.87 23.45
N LYS A 435 -0.35 2.80 24.16
CA LYS A 435 0.52 2.55 25.32
C LYS A 435 1.64 1.54 25.04
N LEU A 436 2.20 1.53 23.83
CA LEU A 436 3.35 0.66 23.50
C LEU A 436 4.60 1.02 24.31
N ASN A 437 4.66 2.26 24.80
CA ASN A 437 5.76 2.77 25.61
C ASN A 437 5.74 2.31 27.07
N ILE A 438 4.67 1.64 27.50
CA ILE A 438 4.50 1.18 28.87
C ILE A 438 4.72 -0.32 28.90
N ASP A 439 5.69 -0.76 29.69
CA ASP A 439 5.87 -2.15 30.06
C ASP A 439 5.47 -2.30 31.53
N ASP A 440 4.36 -3.00 31.78
CA ASP A 440 3.76 -3.12 33.12
C ASP A 440 4.53 -4.07 34.06
N GLY A 441 5.54 -4.77 33.56
CA GLY A 441 6.38 -5.68 34.33
C GLY A 441 5.66 -6.93 34.83
N ASN A 442 4.40 -7.14 34.45
CA ASN A 442 3.63 -8.30 34.88
C ASN A 442 4.11 -9.58 34.19
N ASP A 443 4.02 -10.69 34.91
CA ASP A 443 4.16 -12.02 34.34
C ASP A 443 2.99 -12.32 33.40
N TYR A 444 3.25 -13.17 32.41
CA TYR A 444 2.27 -13.49 31.37
C TYR A 444 1.44 -14.70 31.78
N GLU A 445 0.14 -14.64 31.55
CA GLU A 445 -0.79 -15.73 31.88
C GLU A 445 -0.51 -16.99 31.03
N ASP A 446 -0.08 -16.79 29.78
CA ASP A 446 0.27 -17.84 28.83
C ASP A 446 1.31 -17.38 27.79
N TYR A 447 1.71 -18.31 26.91
CA TYR A 447 2.67 -18.00 25.84
C TYR A 447 2.13 -17.02 24.79
N LEU A 448 0.82 -17.03 24.51
CA LEU A 448 0.21 -16.16 23.49
C LEU A 448 0.18 -14.70 23.94
N SER A 449 -0.14 -14.46 25.21
CA SER A 449 -0.07 -13.16 25.86
C SER A 449 1.38 -12.66 25.96
N TRP A 450 2.34 -13.55 26.26
CA TRP A 450 3.76 -13.23 26.17
C TRP A 450 4.17 -12.81 24.76
N GLU A 451 3.82 -13.60 23.74
CA GLU A 451 4.19 -13.33 22.35
C GLU A 451 3.62 -11.99 21.86
N ALA A 452 2.34 -11.74 22.13
CA ALA A 452 1.70 -10.47 21.77
C ALA A 452 2.36 -9.27 22.47
N ALA A 453 2.77 -9.42 23.73
CA ALA A 453 3.49 -8.39 24.45
C ALA A 453 4.93 -8.19 23.93
N GLU A 454 5.61 -9.27 23.55
CA GLU A 454 6.94 -9.22 22.95
C GLU A 454 6.92 -8.51 21.58
N GLU A 455 5.92 -8.76 20.74
CA GLU A 455 5.77 -8.02 19.48
C GLU A 455 5.54 -6.52 19.72
N ARG A 456 4.68 -6.17 20.68
CA ARG A 456 4.44 -4.77 21.08
C ARG A 456 5.72 -4.08 21.57
N ARG A 457 6.51 -4.78 22.39
CA ARG A 457 7.80 -4.31 22.89
C ARG A 457 8.77 -4.07 21.74
N ARG A 458 8.91 -5.03 20.82
CA ARG A 458 9.76 -4.93 19.63
C ARG A 458 9.37 -3.74 18.76
N VAL A 459 8.08 -3.52 18.53
CA VAL A 459 7.59 -2.36 17.77
C VAL A 459 7.95 -1.04 18.48
N TRP A 460 7.77 -0.94 19.79
CA TRP A 460 8.14 0.27 20.53
C TRP A 460 9.64 0.54 20.51
N THR A 461 10.46 -0.49 20.77
CA THR A 461 11.92 -0.38 20.70
C THR A 461 12.39 -0.10 19.27
N GLY A 462 11.62 -0.52 18.26
CA GLY A 462 11.86 -0.21 16.86
C GLY A 462 11.63 1.26 16.55
N ILE A 463 10.54 1.85 17.07
CA ILE A 463 10.31 3.30 17.01
C ILE A 463 11.47 4.03 17.69
N TYR A 464 11.83 3.60 18.90
CA TYR A 464 12.91 4.19 19.69
C TYR A 464 14.25 4.19 18.93
N LEU A 465 14.64 3.05 18.36
CA LEU A 465 15.86 2.91 17.56
C LEU A 465 15.83 3.78 16.31
N LEU A 466 14.77 3.67 15.51
CA LEU A 466 14.71 4.32 14.21
C LEU A 466 14.61 5.85 14.33
N ASP A 467 13.93 6.37 15.36
CA ASP A 467 13.89 7.81 15.68
C ASP A 467 15.30 8.40 15.84
N ARG A 468 16.17 7.73 16.62
CA ARG A 468 17.54 8.19 16.89
C ARG A 468 18.47 8.02 15.69
N VAL A 469 18.25 6.99 14.86
CA VAL A 469 18.95 6.82 13.58
C VAL A 469 18.54 7.92 12.59
N ILE A 470 17.24 8.21 12.45
CA ILE A 470 16.72 9.28 11.59
C ILE A 470 17.27 10.64 12.04
N TYR A 471 17.28 10.93 13.35
CA TYR A 471 17.84 12.16 13.90
C TYR A 471 19.31 12.38 13.51
N GLN A 472 20.08 11.31 13.40
CA GLN A 472 21.47 11.40 13.00
C GLN A 472 21.61 11.82 11.54
N VAL A 473 20.86 11.18 10.63
CA VAL A 473 21.01 11.34 9.17
C VAL A 473 20.18 12.47 8.56
N VAL A 474 19.24 13.06 9.33
CA VAL A 474 18.42 14.17 8.83
C VAL A 474 19.25 15.45 8.68
N THR A 475 19.20 16.04 7.49
CA THR A 475 19.94 17.25 7.11
C THR A 475 19.04 18.47 6.93
N GLU A 476 17.76 18.26 6.61
CA GLU A 476 16.79 19.33 6.34
C GLU A 476 16.37 20.10 7.60
N PHE A 477 15.91 19.38 8.63
CA PHE A 477 15.54 19.94 9.93
C PHE A 477 15.76 18.91 11.05
N LYS A 478 16.18 19.37 12.24
CA LYS A 478 16.39 18.50 13.43
C LYS A 478 15.33 18.72 14.49
N ALA A 479 14.22 17.99 14.39
CA ALA A 479 13.19 17.94 15.43
C ALA A 479 13.66 17.19 16.69
N PRO A 480 13.03 17.42 17.86
CA PRO A 480 13.25 16.57 19.03
C PRO A 480 12.93 15.10 18.76
N HIS A 481 13.58 14.21 19.51
CA HIS A 481 13.22 12.79 19.53
C HIS A 481 11.73 12.64 19.76
N VAL A 482 11.11 11.78 18.96
CA VAL A 482 9.66 11.56 18.99
C VAL A 482 9.26 10.68 20.16
N SER A 483 10.19 9.87 20.66
CA SER A 483 10.02 9.07 21.87
C SER A 483 10.93 9.54 23.01
N GLU A 484 10.37 9.54 24.21
CA GLU A 484 11.11 9.72 25.46
C GLU A 484 12.17 8.60 25.64
N ASP A 485 13.08 8.79 26.60
CA ASP A 485 13.98 7.70 26.94
C ASP A 485 13.22 6.51 27.52
N LEU A 486 13.68 5.29 27.25
CA LEU A 486 13.10 4.10 27.86
C LEU A 486 13.33 4.15 29.37
N ALA A 487 12.45 3.55 30.16
CA ALA A 487 12.69 3.44 31.60
C ALA A 487 13.75 2.36 31.88
N ASP A 488 14.51 2.50 32.97
CA ASP A 488 15.54 1.53 33.34
C ASP A 488 15.02 0.11 33.57
N HIS A 489 13.77 0.00 34.03
CA HIS A 489 13.07 -1.27 34.24
C HIS A 489 12.32 -1.77 33.00
N PHE A 490 12.32 -1.02 31.89
CA PHE A 490 11.69 -1.46 30.65
C PHE A 490 12.36 -2.76 30.19
N ARG A 491 11.58 -3.81 29.94
CA ARG A 491 12.14 -5.10 29.53
C ARG A 491 12.65 -5.00 28.09
N LEU A 492 13.85 -5.50 27.84
CA LEU A 492 14.46 -5.59 26.51
C LEU A 492 13.86 -6.77 25.72
N PRO A 493 13.77 -6.66 24.38
CA PRO A 493 13.36 -7.76 23.52
C PRO A 493 14.23 -9.00 23.72
N VAL A 494 13.63 -10.19 23.56
CA VAL A 494 14.34 -11.47 23.69
C VAL A 494 15.02 -11.88 22.38
N ASP A 495 15.80 -12.95 22.41
CA ASP A 495 16.44 -13.51 21.22
C ASP A 495 15.41 -14.07 20.23
N ASP A 496 15.62 -13.83 18.93
CA ASP A 496 14.81 -14.39 17.85
C ASP A 496 14.84 -15.92 17.83
N ALA A 497 15.91 -16.56 18.35
CA ALA A 497 15.97 -18.00 18.52
C ALA A 497 14.86 -18.53 19.43
N CYS A 498 14.48 -17.78 20.48
CA CYS A 498 13.39 -18.15 21.38
C CYS A 498 12.01 -18.09 20.71
N LEU A 499 11.91 -17.38 19.57
CA LEU A 499 10.66 -17.25 18.80
C LEU A 499 10.44 -18.41 17.82
N ARG A 500 11.48 -19.21 17.57
CA ARG A 500 11.44 -20.36 16.64
C ARG A 500 11.06 -21.67 17.34
N THR A 501 10.98 -21.69 18.66
CA THR A 501 10.63 -22.88 19.44
C THR A 501 9.15 -23.20 19.27
N ASP A 502 8.82 -24.47 19.01
CA ASP A 502 7.46 -24.89 18.72
C ASP A 502 6.54 -24.72 19.95
N LYS A 503 5.28 -24.30 19.75
CA LYS A 503 4.32 -23.97 20.83
C LYS A 503 4.12 -25.12 21.83
N SER A 504 4.31 -26.36 21.36
CA SER A 504 4.13 -27.59 22.14
C SER A 504 5.31 -27.90 23.07
N GLU A 505 6.48 -27.29 22.85
CA GLU A 505 7.71 -27.54 23.60
C GLU A 505 8.03 -26.45 24.64
N ALA A 506 7.47 -25.24 24.47
CA ALA A 506 7.69 -24.11 25.38
C ALA A 506 6.79 -24.22 26.63
N THR A 507 7.35 -24.78 27.71
CA THR A 507 6.67 -24.87 29.03
C THR A 507 6.78 -23.60 29.88
N GLN A 508 7.68 -22.67 29.51
CA GLN A 508 7.90 -21.39 30.22
C GLN A 508 8.22 -20.26 29.25
N ALA A 509 7.79 -19.05 29.58
CA ALA A 509 8.10 -17.84 28.82
C ALA A 509 9.61 -17.49 28.92
N PRO A 510 10.24 -17.04 27.83
CA PRO A 510 11.62 -16.57 27.87
C PRO A 510 11.81 -15.43 28.88
N SER A 511 12.91 -15.47 29.62
CA SER A 511 13.25 -14.41 30.58
C SER A 511 13.70 -13.14 29.85
N ASN A 512 13.07 -12.02 30.17
CA ASN A 512 13.52 -10.71 29.71
C ASN A 512 14.55 -10.09 30.67
N HIS A 513 15.44 -9.26 30.13
CA HIS A 513 16.34 -8.42 30.91
C HIS A 513 15.87 -6.96 30.92
N PRO A 514 16.04 -6.19 32.01
CA PRO A 514 15.70 -4.77 32.03
C PRO A 514 16.69 -3.95 31.20
N MET A 515 16.28 -2.75 30.77
CA MET A 515 17.13 -1.80 30.03
C MET A 515 18.43 -1.47 30.77
N SER A 516 18.39 -1.41 32.11
CA SER A 516 19.53 -1.14 32.98
C SER A 516 20.47 -2.33 33.19
N VAL A 517 20.25 -3.46 32.51
CA VAL A 517 21.10 -4.64 32.64
C VAL A 517 22.56 -4.29 32.26
N PRO A 518 23.56 -4.69 33.07
CA PRO A 518 24.97 -4.40 32.79
C PRO A 518 25.42 -4.97 31.44
N VAL A 519 26.36 -4.27 30.79
CA VAL A 519 26.93 -4.70 29.49
C VAL A 519 27.65 -6.05 29.58
N ASP A 520 28.13 -6.45 30.77
CA ASP A 520 28.77 -7.76 30.99
C ASP A 520 27.81 -8.94 30.82
N VAL A 521 26.49 -8.73 30.96
CA VAL A 521 25.48 -9.77 30.74
C VAL A 521 25.26 -9.90 29.24
N PRO A 522 25.56 -11.05 28.60
CA PRO A 522 25.33 -11.23 27.17
C PRO A 522 23.85 -11.09 26.82
N LEU A 523 23.55 -10.37 25.74
CA LEU A 523 22.19 -10.17 25.24
C LEU A 523 22.14 -10.48 23.74
N CYS A 524 20.92 -10.67 23.23
CA CYS A 524 20.69 -10.85 21.80
C CYS A 524 21.04 -9.58 20.99
N TYR A 525 21.17 -9.76 19.68
CA TYR A 525 21.54 -8.69 18.73
C TYR A 525 20.69 -7.43 18.92
N TYR A 526 19.36 -7.59 18.87
CA TYR A 526 18.44 -6.47 18.90
C TYR A 526 18.45 -5.74 20.25
N ALA A 527 18.49 -6.48 21.37
CA ALA A 527 18.60 -5.87 22.70
C ALA A 527 19.87 -5.03 22.86
N ARG A 528 21.01 -5.46 22.28
CA ARG A 528 22.25 -4.68 22.25
C ARG A 528 22.14 -3.41 21.42
N GLU A 529 21.43 -3.45 20.30
CA GLU A 529 21.18 -2.24 19.52
C GLU A 529 20.34 -1.22 20.30
N ILE A 530 19.36 -1.67 21.09
CA ILE A 530 18.56 -0.78 21.94
C ILE A 530 19.43 -0.13 23.03
N GLN A 531 20.33 -0.88 23.68
CA GLN A 531 21.26 -0.28 24.64
C GLN A 531 22.23 0.71 23.97
N ALA A 532 22.76 0.36 22.79
CA ALA A 532 23.65 1.25 22.03
C ALA A 532 22.94 2.55 21.63
N VAL A 533 21.67 2.45 21.19
CA VAL A 533 20.92 3.61 20.71
C VAL A 533 20.47 4.52 21.84
N ARG A 534 20.35 4.02 23.07
CA ARG A 534 20.22 4.89 24.26
C ARG A 534 21.42 5.79 24.45
N LEU A 535 22.64 5.25 24.37
CA LEU A 535 23.86 6.05 24.46
C LEU A 535 23.95 7.09 23.32
N LEU A 536 23.57 6.71 22.09
CA LEU A 536 23.47 7.67 20.99
C LEU A 536 22.46 8.78 21.30
N GLY A 537 21.27 8.44 21.81
CA GLY A 537 20.25 9.41 22.20
C GLY A 537 20.72 10.40 23.26
N GLU A 538 21.47 9.93 24.27
CA GLU A 538 22.07 10.80 25.29
C GLU A 538 23.12 11.77 24.70
N VAL A 539 23.95 11.30 23.75
CA VAL A 539 24.90 12.16 23.02
C VAL A 539 24.16 13.19 22.16
N GLN A 540 23.08 12.78 21.47
CA GLN A 540 22.24 13.66 20.67
C GLN A 540 21.54 14.72 21.54
N LEU A 541 21.12 14.38 22.76
CA LEU A 541 20.60 15.34 23.74
C LEU A 541 21.68 16.33 24.19
N LEU A 542 22.90 15.86 24.43
CA LEU A 542 24.04 16.74 24.76
C LEU A 542 24.28 17.77 23.65
N GLN A 543 24.19 17.36 22.37
CA GLN A 543 24.33 18.25 21.22
C GLN A 543 23.33 19.42 21.23
N ARG A 544 22.13 19.22 21.78
CA ARG A 544 21.05 20.21 21.79
C ARG A 544 21.13 21.18 22.97
N HIS A 545 21.70 20.75 24.09
CA HIS A 545 21.73 21.53 25.33
C HIS A 545 23.02 22.33 25.46
N VAL A 546 22.95 23.62 25.11
CA VAL A 546 24.02 24.59 25.36
C VAL A 546 23.91 25.12 26.79
N ASP A 547 24.19 24.26 27.77
CA ASP A 547 24.69 24.75 29.06
C ASP A 547 26.16 24.38 29.17
N VAL A 548 26.99 25.30 28.66
CA VAL A 548 28.45 25.16 28.54
C VAL A 548 29.10 24.83 29.89
N ASN A 549 28.47 25.20 31.01
CA ASN A 549 28.99 24.95 32.36
C ASN A 549 28.79 23.49 32.81
N SER A 550 27.73 22.80 32.35
CA SER A 550 27.47 21.39 32.70
C SER A 550 28.01 20.39 31.65
N LEU A 551 28.49 20.91 30.51
CA LEU A 551 28.99 20.12 29.39
C LEU A 551 30.19 19.23 29.76
N PRO A 552 31.22 19.67 30.53
CA PRO A 552 32.42 18.86 30.77
C PRO A 552 32.13 17.56 31.56
N GLU A 553 31.33 17.64 32.62
CA GLU A 553 30.98 16.49 33.46
C GLU A 553 30.12 15.48 32.70
N LYS A 554 29.09 15.97 32.00
CA LYS A 554 28.21 15.13 31.16
C LYS A 554 28.99 14.47 30.03
N PHE A 555 29.89 15.21 29.37
CA PHE A 555 30.77 14.67 28.35
C PHE A 555 31.64 13.54 28.91
N GLN A 556 32.33 13.77 30.03
CA GLN A 556 33.25 12.78 30.59
C GLN A 556 32.52 11.52 31.06
N SER A 557 31.32 11.67 31.64
CA SER A 557 30.48 10.53 32.02
C SER A 557 30.02 9.71 30.81
N LEU A 558 29.59 10.38 29.74
CA LEU A 558 29.17 9.72 28.50
C LEU A 558 30.33 9.03 27.79
N ASP A 559 31.48 9.70 27.70
CA ASP A 559 32.71 9.16 27.10
C ASP A 559 33.13 7.88 27.81
N HIS A 560 33.20 7.89 29.14
CA HIS A 560 33.53 6.71 29.93
C HIS A 560 32.57 5.54 29.70
N ARG A 561 31.26 5.80 29.72
CA ARG A 561 30.22 4.78 29.47
C ARG A 561 30.30 4.23 28.04
N LEU A 562 30.51 5.08 27.04
CA LEU A 562 30.68 4.67 25.64
C LEU A 562 31.92 3.80 25.46
N MET A 563 33.05 4.16 26.08
CA MET A 563 34.29 3.38 25.96
C MET A 563 34.14 2.00 26.59
N GLN A 564 33.58 1.92 27.81
CA GLN A 564 33.29 0.65 28.48
C GLN A 564 32.33 -0.22 27.67
N PHE A 565 31.29 0.40 27.10
CA PHE A 565 30.32 -0.30 26.28
C PHE A 565 30.94 -0.83 24.98
N ALA A 566 31.74 -0.01 24.29
CA ALA A 566 32.44 -0.40 23.07
C ALA A 566 33.43 -1.54 23.32
N GLU A 567 34.26 -1.46 24.37
CA GLU A 567 35.21 -2.51 24.76
C GLU A 567 34.49 -3.85 24.94
N LYS A 568 33.37 -3.85 25.69
CA LYS A 568 32.59 -5.07 25.94
C LYS A 568 31.87 -5.61 24.71
N LEU A 569 31.36 -4.75 23.83
CA LEU A 569 30.79 -5.21 22.55
C LEU A 569 31.86 -5.86 21.65
N PHE A 570 33.08 -5.32 21.61
CA PHE A 570 34.18 -5.93 20.86
C PHE A 570 34.62 -7.28 21.45
N GLU A 571 34.67 -7.41 22.78
CA GLU A 571 34.91 -8.71 23.45
C GLU A 571 33.83 -9.76 23.09
N GLN A 572 32.56 -9.32 22.97
CA GLN A 572 31.41 -10.19 22.65
C GLN A 572 31.30 -10.54 21.16
N THR A 573 32.16 -10.00 20.29
CA THR A 573 32.15 -10.27 18.84
C THR A 573 33.46 -10.91 18.34
N PRO A 574 33.94 -12.02 18.98
CA PRO A 574 35.29 -12.56 18.72
C PRO A 574 35.46 -13.18 17.32
N GLN A 575 34.37 -13.59 16.66
CA GLN A 575 34.39 -14.19 15.31
C GLN A 575 34.10 -13.19 14.18
N GLY A 576 33.93 -11.90 14.50
CA GLY A 576 33.74 -10.86 13.50
C GLY A 576 32.60 -9.90 13.80
N TRP A 577 32.60 -8.81 13.04
CA TRP A 577 31.72 -7.65 13.17
C TRP A 577 30.24 -7.95 12.87
N ALA A 578 29.91 -9.09 12.23
CA ALA A 578 28.56 -9.41 11.79
C ALA A 578 27.57 -9.69 12.94
N THR A 579 28.03 -10.33 14.03
CA THR A 579 27.14 -10.83 15.11
C THR A 579 26.54 -9.74 15.99
N LEU A 580 27.05 -8.50 15.96
CA LEU A 580 26.47 -7.30 16.63
C LEU A 580 26.76 -6.03 15.81
N CYS A 581 26.74 -6.14 14.48
CA CYS A 581 27.20 -5.08 13.56
C CYS A 581 26.54 -3.73 13.84
N GLY A 582 25.22 -3.72 14.02
CA GLY A 582 24.46 -2.51 14.25
C GLY A 582 24.71 -1.90 15.62
N ALA A 583 24.83 -2.70 16.69
CA ALA A 583 25.16 -2.17 18.02
C ALA A 583 26.57 -1.53 18.04
N ASN A 584 27.54 -2.17 17.39
CA ASN A 584 28.88 -1.61 17.19
C ASN A 584 28.82 -0.30 16.39
N ALA A 585 28.09 -0.29 15.27
CA ALA A 585 27.95 0.88 14.41
C ALA A 585 27.28 2.06 15.12
N ILE A 586 26.22 1.82 15.90
CA ILE A 586 25.54 2.85 16.69
C ILE A 586 26.48 3.40 17.76
N THR A 587 27.22 2.53 18.45
CA THR A 587 28.18 2.93 19.49
C THR A 587 29.31 3.78 18.92
N LEU A 588 29.88 3.39 17.78
CA LEU A 588 30.91 4.16 17.08
C LEU A 588 30.36 5.50 16.58
N THR A 589 29.13 5.53 16.07
CA THR A 589 28.46 6.78 15.66
C THR A 589 28.26 7.72 16.84
N ALA A 590 27.89 7.20 18.01
CA ALA A 590 27.76 7.97 19.24
C ALA A 590 29.11 8.56 19.68
N ALA A 591 30.19 7.77 19.64
CA ALA A 591 31.54 8.22 19.96
C ALA A 591 32.04 9.31 18.99
N LEU A 592 31.90 9.09 17.67
CA LEU A 592 32.21 10.07 16.63
C LEU A 592 31.47 11.39 16.88
N THR A 593 30.16 11.30 17.16
CA THR A 593 29.31 12.47 17.41
C THR A 593 29.70 13.19 18.70
N LEU A 594 29.99 12.45 19.79
CA LEU A 594 30.38 13.03 21.07
C LEU A 594 31.64 13.87 20.94
N HIS A 595 32.73 13.30 20.39
CA HIS A 595 33.97 14.04 20.22
C HIS A 595 33.84 15.20 19.23
N ARG A 596 33.02 15.06 18.18
CA ARG A 596 32.69 16.17 17.28
C ARG A 596 32.04 17.34 18.01
N ILE A 597 31.10 17.10 18.94
CA ILE A 597 30.46 18.17 19.74
C ILE A 597 31.50 18.98 20.50
N ARG A 598 32.46 18.33 21.16
CA ARG A 598 33.50 19.02 21.93
C ARG A 598 34.45 19.82 21.05
N ILE A 599 34.82 19.28 19.89
CA ILE A 599 35.65 19.99 18.89
C ILE A 599 34.89 21.21 18.35
N ASP A 600 33.63 21.06 17.94
CA ASP A 600 32.83 22.17 17.42
C ASP A 600 32.61 23.26 18.48
N CYS A 601 32.45 22.88 19.76
CA CYS A 601 32.44 23.84 20.86
C CYS A 601 33.78 24.58 20.99
N ALA A 602 34.91 23.85 20.97
CA ALA A 602 36.24 24.46 21.07
C ALA A 602 36.53 25.41 19.90
N VAL A 603 36.11 25.05 18.67
CA VAL A 603 36.19 25.93 17.49
C VAL A 603 35.34 27.18 17.69
N LYS A 604 34.08 27.02 18.13
CA LYS A 604 33.15 28.14 18.36
C LYS A 604 33.67 29.14 19.39
N PHE A 605 34.33 28.65 20.44
CA PHE A 605 34.90 29.48 21.50
C PHE A 605 36.38 29.83 21.29
N GLN A 606 36.96 29.47 20.14
CA GLN A 606 38.36 29.75 19.79
C GLN A 606 39.39 29.19 20.79
N THR A 607 39.08 28.05 21.41
CA THR A 607 39.94 27.35 22.38
C THR A 607 40.60 26.09 21.79
N LEU A 608 40.50 25.90 20.46
CA LEU A 608 41.18 24.79 19.78
C LEU A 608 42.71 24.98 19.88
N GLY A 609 43.43 23.93 20.30
CA GLY A 609 44.90 23.97 20.52
C GLY A 609 45.36 24.62 21.83
N THR A 610 44.43 25.05 22.69
CA THR A 610 44.73 25.53 24.06
C THR A 610 44.03 24.73 25.16
N SER A 611 43.00 23.96 24.79
CA SER A 611 42.25 23.09 25.69
C SER A 611 42.70 21.64 25.53
N ASP A 612 43.37 21.07 26.53
CA ASP A 612 43.81 19.66 26.58
C ASP A 612 42.69 18.68 26.19
N GLY A 613 41.46 18.95 26.62
CA GLY A 613 40.34 18.06 26.32
C GLY A 613 39.83 18.11 24.86
N ALA A 614 40.10 19.20 24.14
CA ALA A 614 39.80 19.28 22.70
C ALA A 614 40.85 18.50 21.91
N GLU A 615 42.12 18.57 22.31
CA GLU A 615 43.20 17.76 21.73
C GLU A 615 42.97 16.26 21.97
N ALA A 616 42.60 15.88 23.20
CA ALA A 616 42.20 14.50 23.51
C ALA A 616 41.03 14.04 22.61
N SER A 617 40.05 14.92 22.33
CA SER A 617 38.94 14.59 21.44
C SER A 617 39.35 14.49 19.97
N LEU A 618 40.34 15.25 19.51
CA LEU A 618 40.90 15.09 18.16
C LEU A 618 41.58 13.73 17.99
N LEU A 619 42.35 13.29 19.00
CA LEU A 619 42.98 11.97 19.00
C LEU A 619 41.94 10.85 19.04
N ALA A 620 40.92 10.98 19.91
CA ALA A 620 39.84 10.01 19.99
C ALA A 620 39.04 9.93 18.68
N LEU A 621 38.67 11.07 18.09
CA LEU A 621 37.96 11.13 16.82
C LEU A 621 38.78 10.48 15.70
N THR A 622 40.09 10.75 15.63
CA THR A 622 41.01 10.08 14.70
C THR A 622 41.00 8.57 14.90
N SER A 623 41.03 8.10 16.14
CA SER A 623 41.01 6.67 16.47
C SER A 623 39.72 6.00 15.99
N PHE A 624 38.55 6.60 16.24
CA PHE A 624 37.27 6.04 15.79
C PHE A 624 37.11 6.04 14.29
N ILE A 625 37.53 7.10 13.60
CA ILE A 625 37.53 7.14 12.13
C ILE A 625 38.38 5.99 11.57
N ASN A 626 39.60 5.81 12.09
CA ASN A 626 40.47 4.72 11.68
C ASN A 626 39.88 3.34 12.02
N MET A 627 39.19 3.20 13.15
CA MET A 627 38.51 1.96 13.51
C MET A 627 37.39 1.61 12.51
N VAL A 628 36.55 2.59 12.13
CA VAL A 628 35.52 2.39 11.11
C VAL A 628 36.14 2.06 9.75
N ARG A 629 37.24 2.73 9.37
CA ARG A 629 38.02 2.41 8.16
C ARG A 629 38.51 0.96 8.18
N ASP A 630 39.06 0.51 9.30
CA ASP A 630 39.60 -0.84 9.43
C ASP A 630 38.49 -1.90 9.41
N ILE A 631 37.29 -1.58 9.92
CA ILE A 631 36.09 -2.40 9.76
C ILE A 631 35.68 -2.49 8.28
N CYS A 632 35.67 -1.36 7.56
CA CYS A 632 35.38 -1.34 6.12
C CYS A 632 36.40 -2.18 5.33
N ASN A 633 37.69 -2.05 5.64
CA ASN A 633 38.74 -2.89 5.06
C ASN A 633 38.50 -4.38 5.28
N LYS A 634 38.23 -4.78 6.52
CA LYS A 634 37.92 -6.18 6.85
C LYS A 634 36.67 -6.66 6.09
N PHE A 635 35.62 -5.85 6.02
CA PHE A 635 34.42 -6.17 5.24
C PHE A 635 34.73 -6.35 3.76
N ASN A 636 35.52 -5.45 3.16
CA ASN A 636 35.86 -5.49 1.75
C ASN A 636 36.66 -6.75 1.38
N MET A 637 37.50 -7.25 2.30
CA MET A 637 38.29 -8.48 2.13
C MET A 637 37.48 -9.78 2.16
N LEU A 638 36.23 -9.76 2.64
CA LEU A 638 35.40 -10.96 2.71
C LEU A 638 35.00 -11.46 1.33
N SER A 639 34.86 -12.78 1.20
CA SER A 639 34.26 -13.39 0.02
C SER A 639 32.74 -13.15 -0.01
N ALA A 640 32.12 -13.27 -1.19
CA ALA A 640 30.68 -13.07 -1.35
C ALA A 640 29.79 -13.87 -0.36
N PRO A 641 30.04 -15.16 -0.06
CA PRO A 641 29.21 -15.91 0.90
C PRO A 641 29.43 -15.51 2.38
N GLU A 642 30.56 -14.87 2.69
CA GLU A 642 30.88 -14.40 4.06
C GLU A 642 30.32 -12.99 4.33
N LYS A 643 29.97 -12.24 3.27
CA LYS A 643 29.34 -10.93 3.42
C LYS A 643 27.89 -11.09 3.84
N ILE A 644 27.49 -10.30 4.82
CA ILE A 644 26.07 -10.16 5.16
C ILE A 644 25.31 -9.68 3.91
N PRO A 645 24.16 -10.30 3.55
CA PRO A 645 23.45 -10.00 2.31
C PRO A 645 23.04 -8.53 2.16
N SER A 646 22.73 -7.90 3.30
CA SER A 646 22.44 -6.48 3.39
C SER A 646 23.05 -5.92 4.68
N ALA A 647 23.78 -4.81 4.57
CA ALA A 647 24.32 -4.12 5.75
C ALA A 647 23.17 -3.43 6.51
N PRO A 648 23.12 -3.51 7.85
CA PRO A 648 22.14 -2.75 8.64
C PRO A 648 22.23 -1.26 8.34
N LEU A 649 21.11 -0.55 8.34
CA LEU A 649 21.10 0.90 8.14
C LEU A 649 22.04 1.64 9.12
N PRO A 650 22.15 1.26 10.42
CA PRO A 650 23.11 1.89 11.32
C PRO A 650 24.58 1.72 10.90
N ALA A 651 24.94 0.63 10.22
CA ALA A 651 26.28 0.43 9.68
C ALA A 651 26.58 1.44 8.56
N VAL A 652 25.61 1.66 7.66
CA VAL A 652 25.74 2.68 6.59
C VAL A 652 25.86 4.08 7.17
N MET A 653 25.03 4.40 8.17
CA MET A 653 25.11 5.66 8.92
C MET A 653 26.50 5.84 9.56
N CYS A 654 27.03 4.82 10.24
CA CYS A 654 28.34 4.88 10.88
C CYS A 654 29.48 5.10 9.88
N THR A 655 29.47 4.38 8.75
CA THR A 655 30.44 4.55 7.68
C THR A 655 30.39 5.97 7.11
N GLY A 656 29.19 6.50 6.86
CA GLY A 656 28.99 7.87 6.40
C GLY A 656 29.45 8.94 7.40
N GLU A 657 29.10 8.81 8.67
CA GLU A 657 29.51 9.75 9.72
C GLU A 657 31.03 9.75 9.93
N ALA A 658 31.71 8.61 9.78
CA ALA A 658 33.17 8.55 9.82
C ALA A 658 33.80 9.32 8.64
N VAL A 659 33.24 9.18 7.43
CA VAL A 659 33.65 9.96 6.25
C VAL A 659 33.47 11.46 6.49
N LEU A 660 32.28 11.88 6.94
CA LEU A 660 31.98 13.29 7.23
C LEU A 660 32.87 13.85 8.34
N ALA A 661 33.17 13.06 9.37
CA ALA A 661 34.11 13.42 10.42
C ALA A 661 35.53 13.59 9.87
N GLY A 662 35.98 12.70 8.98
CA GLY A 662 37.27 12.81 8.28
C GLY A 662 37.40 14.10 7.49
N ILE A 663 36.42 14.40 6.63
CA ILE A 663 36.39 15.63 5.81
C ILE A 663 36.45 16.87 6.71
N ARG A 664 35.69 16.84 7.82
CA ARG A 664 35.70 17.92 8.81
C ARG A 664 37.06 18.09 9.48
N MET A 665 37.75 16.99 9.81
CA MET A 665 39.08 17.02 10.41
C MET A 665 40.13 17.56 9.43
N GLU A 666 40.11 17.16 8.15
CA GLU A 666 40.99 17.70 7.11
C GLU A 666 40.80 19.21 6.95
N ALA A 667 39.55 19.68 6.96
CA ALA A 667 39.25 21.11 6.88
C ALA A 667 39.76 21.91 8.11
N LEU A 668 39.80 21.30 9.30
CA LEU A 668 40.25 21.95 10.53
C LEU A 668 41.77 21.91 10.72
N LEU A 669 42.42 20.82 10.33
CA LEU A 669 43.82 20.52 10.65
C LEU A 669 44.76 20.63 9.45
N GLY A 670 44.22 20.71 8.22
CA GLY A 670 45.02 20.72 7.00
C GLY A 670 45.93 19.49 6.91
N GLU A 671 47.20 19.69 6.55
CA GLU A 671 48.18 18.61 6.36
C GLU A 671 48.48 17.79 7.62
N GLN A 672 48.08 18.26 8.82
CA GLN A 672 48.30 17.53 10.07
C GLN A 672 47.40 16.29 10.22
N PHE A 673 46.33 16.20 9.42
CA PHE A 673 45.44 15.05 9.37
C PHE A 673 45.30 14.56 7.93
N GLN A 674 45.50 13.26 7.74
CA GLN A 674 45.31 12.61 6.44
C GLN A 674 44.51 11.33 6.67
N LEU A 675 43.45 11.15 5.89
CA LEU A 675 42.65 9.94 5.92
C LEU A 675 42.69 9.24 4.57
N ASP A 676 42.98 7.95 4.59
CA ASP A 676 42.74 7.10 3.43
C ASP A 676 41.24 6.78 3.34
N TYR A 677 40.59 7.40 2.35
CA TYR A 677 39.16 7.24 2.07
C TYR A 677 38.84 6.00 1.23
N GLU A 678 39.84 5.34 0.63
CA GLU A 678 39.63 4.19 -0.26
C GLU A 678 38.80 3.09 0.40
N PRO A 679 39.04 2.68 1.65
CA PRO A 679 38.30 1.58 2.29
C PRO A 679 36.80 1.82 2.42
N PHE A 680 36.37 3.08 2.58
CA PHE A 680 34.95 3.42 2.76
C PHE A 680 34.16 3.26 1.45
N ARG A 681 34.78 3.57 0.30
CA ARG A 681 34.09 3.64 -0.99
C ARG A 681 33.51 2.29 -1.43
N PRO A 682 34.24 1.15 -1.43
CA PRO A 682 33.66 -0.16 -1.77
C PRO A 682 32.57 -0.61 -0.79
N THR A 683 32.71 -0.28 0.49
CA THR A 683 31.69 -0.60 1.51
C THR A 683 30.39 0.16 1.25
N LEU A 684 30.47 1.46 0.98
CA LEU A 684 29.30 2.28 0.63
C LEU A 684 28.69 1.87 -0.72
N LEU A 685 29.50 1.53 -1.72
CA LEU A 685 29.02 0.99 -3.00
C LEU A 685 28.29 -0.34 -2.85
N TYR A 686 28.74 -1.18 -1.90
CA TYR A 686 28.03 -2.42 -1.55
C TYR A 686 26.68 -2.10 -0.89
N ALA A 687 26.68 -1.21 0.10
CA ALA A 687 25.48 -0.80 0.83
C ALA A 687 24.43 -0.09 -0.05
N ARG A 688 24.87 0.64 -1.09
CA ARG A 688 24.01 1.34 -2.06
C ARG A 688 22.94 0.46 -2.68
N LYS A 689 23.22 -0.85 -2.82
CA LYS A 689 22.24 -1.81 -3.35
C LYS A 689 20.94 -1.76 -2.54
N THR A 690 21.03 -1.74 -1.22
CA THR A 690 19.85 -1.66 -0.34
C THR A 690 19.50 -0.21 0.02
N TRP A 691 20.50 0.63 0.28
CA TRP A 691 20.33 1.95 0.89
C TRP A 691 20.90 3.05 -0.02
N LYS A 692 20.02 3.78 -0.73
CA LYS A 692 20.41 5.00 -1.48
C LYS A 692 21.00 6.08 -0.57
N LEU A 693 20.81 6.01 0.75
CA LEU A 693 21.55 6.83 1.72
C LEU A 693 23.07 6.78 1.49
N ALA A 694 23.61 5.64 1.05
CA ALA A 694 25.03 5.51 0.75
C ALA A 694 25.49 6.43 -0.41
N ASP A 695 24.61 6.75 -1.37
CA ASP A 695 24.94 7.66 -2.47
C ASP A 695 25.20 9.08 -1.96
N GLN A 696 24.48 9.54 -0.92
CA GLN A 696 24.74 10.85 -0.32
C GLN A 696 26.14 10.93 0.26
N TYR A 697 26.60 9.89 0.96
CA TYR A 697 27.95 9.86 1.51
C TYR A 697 29.02 9.73 0.42
N LEU A 698 28.77 8.92 -0.62
CA LEU A 698 29.69 8.80 -1.76
C LEU A 698 29.89 10.13 -2.47
N GLN A 699 28.83 10.93 -2.65
CA GLN A 699 28.91 12.27 -3.24
C GLN A 699 29.73 13.26 -2.42
N GLN A 700 29.83 13.09 -1.10
CA GLN A 700 30.67 13.95 -0.26
C GLN A 700 32.16 13.61 -0.35
N MET A 701 32.51 12.43 -0.89
CA MET A 701 33.89 11.95 -1.07
C MET A 701 34.46 12.26 -2.46
N GLU A 702 33.67 12.88 -3.34
CA GLU A 702 34.05 13.32 -4.69
C GLU A 702 34.34 14.82 -4.68
#